data_AF-A0A1W9UVY0-F1
#
_entry.id   AF-A0A1W9UVY0-F1
#
_cell.length_a   1.000
_cell.length_b   1.000
_cell.length_c   1.000
_cell.angle_alpha   90.00
_cell.angle_beta   90.00
_cell.angle_gamma   90.00
#
_symmetry.space_group_name_H-M   'P 1'
#
loop_
_entity.id
_entity.type
_entity.pdbx_description
1 polymer ?
#
loop_
_entity_poly.entity_id
_entity_poly.type
_entity_poly.pdbx_seq_one_letter_code
_entity_poly.pdbx_strand_id
1 'polypeptide(L)'
;MEKQNRTLPIVIALVILAFFLCCCCCAASLAGWTFYIGQNPDFQELVEEISATPTGTPVPVIVRIPLPSPEPLPTPLNTQTPTPPPPLSTEEILAREIVPERDLRRLARQFKDIGHIPIVVNPTPPAYRQGDTETFWVSNLDSDENFKITAELRYITPHVYMWVQEGYDVDQDDLERSANRFEEHTYPTNRRFFGSEWSPGVDNDVHLHILHAGGLGGSVAGYYSGADEYSSLVNEFSNEKEMFYINLDSSMRPDDSFYDGVLAHEFQHMIHWYTDRNEDTWINEGMSELAMQLNSFDVGGSDWSFSRKPDTQLNSWPEGPGAAGANYGGSYLLMAYFLDRFGSEATQALVAHPANGIAGFEAVLDELGEGLTFEDIFADWRAANYLDDPSLADGQYAYSELDPDDPVLDIAHASFPVQRTTTVHQYGADYIELQGHGDLNIEFTGSTQVKLIPNEAHGGRYQWYSNRGDDSDMRLTRTFDLRDLTSATLQAWLWYDIEEDWDYAYVAVSDDKGETWDLMAGKHTTTSNPQGNSFGPAFTGISGGGDKPQWVLEEIDLSAYAGHEVLIRFEYITDDAVNRAGFCVDDISIPELSYAHDVESGDDGWDGEGFVRTDNILPQRFIVQLIELGSETRVRRMALDELQQGRLELHGLGSTVERAVLIISGYAPVTTELAGYEYSITP
;
A
#
# COMPACT_ATOMS: atom_id res chain seq x y z
N MET A 1 33.48 -46.80 28.71
CA MET A 1 34.48 -45.71 28.57
C MET A 1 33.74 -44.50 28.04
N GLU A 2 33.27 -43.67 28.95
CA GLU A 2 32.76 -42.33 28.64
C GLU A 2 33.92 -41.44 28.16
N LYS A 3 33.66 -40.63 27.13
CA LYS A 3 34.41 -39.40 26.90
C LYS A 3 33.43 -38.25 27.12
N GLN A 4 33.54 -37.64 28.30
CA GLN A 4 32.91 -36.36 28.63
C GLN A 4 33.43 -35.28 27.67
N ASN A 5 32.49 -34.58 27.03
CA ASN A 5 32.77 -33.43 26.18
C ASN A 5 33.07 -32.22 27.08
N ARG A 6 34.35 -31.81 27.15
CA ARG A 6 34.85 -30.73 28.01
C ARG A 6 34.57 -29.32 27.48
N THR A 7 33.82 -29.18 26.39
CA THR A 7 33.54 -27.90 25.72
C THR A 7 32.37 -27.14 26.32
N LEU A 8 31.37 -27.82 26.91
CA LEU A 8 30.19 -27.17 27.48
C LEU A 8 30.48 -26.26 28.71
N PRO A 9 31.31 -26.64 29.69
CA PRO A 9 31.60 -25.77 30.83
C PRO A 9 32.50 -24.56 30.47
N ILE A 10 33.22 -24.60 29.34
CA ILE A 10 34.06 -23.49 28.88
C ILE A 10 33.21 -22.41 28.21
N VAL A 11 32.18 -22.81 27.45
CA VAL A 11 31.22 -21.88 26.82
C VAL A 11 30.36 -21.20 27.88
N ILE A 12 29.89 -21.94 28.90
CA ILE A 12 29.12 -21.36 30.01
C ILE A 12 29.97 -20.37 30.83
N ALA A 13 31.27 -20.65 31.03
CA ALA A 13 32.16 -19.75 31.74
C ALA A 13 32.45 -18.45 30.97
N LEU A 14 32.48 -18.48 29.63
CA LEU A 14 32.69 -17.29 28.80
C LEU A 14 31.44 -16.40 28.71
N VAL A 15 30.25 -17.01 28.68
CA VAL A 15 28.97 -16.28 28.70
C VAL A 15 28.74 -15.58 30.04
N ILE A 16 29.07 -16.23 31.16
CA ILE A 16 28.97 -15.61 32.50
C ILE A 16 30.00 -14.47 32.67
N LEU A 17 31.19 -14.58 32.07
CA LEU A 17 32.21 -13.53 32.12
C LEU A 17 31.81 -12.30 31.28
N ALA A 18 31.16 -12.51 30.12
CA ALA A 18 30.61 -11.42 29.30
C ALA A 18 29.46 -10.69 30.01
N PHE A 19 28.60 -11.43 30.74
CA PHE A 19 27.50 -10.85 31.51
C PHE A 19 27.99 -10.00 32.70
N PHE A 20 29.07 -10.41 33.39
CA PHE A 20 29.64 -9.64 34.51
C PHE A 20 30.45 -8.40 34.09
N LEU A 21 31.02 -8.39 32.88
CA LEU A 21 31.71 -7.22 32.32
C LEU A 21 30.73 -6.15 31.82
N CYS A 22 29.54 -6.56 31.35
CA CYS A 22 28.48 -5.64 30.93
C CYS A 22 27.81 -4.95 32.15
N CYS A 23 27.58 -5.66 33.25
CA CYS A 23 26.97 -5.08 34.45
C CYS A 23 27.87 -4.10 35.24
N CYS A 24 29.20 -4.12 35.05
CA CYS A 24 30.11 -3.17 35.74
C CYS A 24 30.25 -1.81 35.03
N CYS A 25 29.82 -1.68 33.77
CA CYS A 25 29.89 -0.40 33.04
C CYS A 25 28.65 0.47 33.22
N CYS A 26 27.49 -0.11 33.59
CA CYS A 26 26.24 0.64 33.78
C CYS A 26 26.09 1.28 35.18
N ALA A 27 26.95 0.94 36.15
CA ALA A 27 26.89 1.52 37.50
C ALA A 27 27.69 2.83 37.65
N ALA A 28 28.47 3.24 36.63
CA ALA A 28 29.28 4.47 36.67
C ALA A 28 28.63 5.67 35.95
N SER A 29 27.62 5.46 35.10
CA SER A 29 26.92 6.52 34.36
C SER A 29 25.72 7.12 35.10
N LEU A 30 25.13 6.41 36.08
CA LEU A 30 23.99 6.92 36.85
C LEU A 30 24.35 7.93 37.97
N ALA A 31 25.62 8.04 38.36
CA ALA A 31 26.06 8.99 39.40
C ALA A 31 26.47 10.37 38.83
N GLY A 32 26.63 10.51 37.51
CA GLY A 32 26.95 11.78 36.84
C GLY A 32 25.73 12.63 36.49
N TRP A 33 24.58 11.99 36.24
CA TRP A 33 23.37 12.66 35.76
C TRP A 33 22.61 13.43 36.86
N THR A 34 22.71 12.98 38.11
CA THR A 34 22.02 13.61 39.25
C THR A 34 22.67 14.90 39.76
N PHE A 35 23.84 15.29 39.23
CA PHE A 35 24.53 16.53 39.62
C PHE A 35 24.27 17.70 38.65
N TYR A 36 23.75 17.45 37.43
CA TYR A 36 23.65 18.47 36.37
C TYR A 36 22.29 19.20 36.31
N ILE A 37 21.23 18.64 36.89
CA ILE A 37 19.88 19.24 36.88
C ILE A 37 19.65 20.17 38.10
N GLY A 38 20.63 20.30 39.00
CA GLY A 38 20.53 21.11 40.21
C GLY A 38 20.74 22.62 40.06
N GLN A 39 21.10 23.12 38.86
CA GLN A 39 21.37 24.55 38.64
C GLN A 39 21.02 25.01 37.21
N ASN A 40 19.77 25.35 36.93
CA ASN A 40 19.46 26.44 35.99
C ASN A 40 18.02 26.95 36.18
N PRO A 41 17.85 28.20 36.68
CA PRO A 41 16.56 28.85 36.84
C PRO A 41 16.33 29.85 35.70
N ASP A 42 15.39 29.61 34.78
CA ASP A 42 14.84 30.66 33.88
C ASP A 42 13.58 30.16 33.14
N PHE A 43 12.55 29.80 33.91
CA PHE A 43 11.24 29.43 33.37
C PHE A 43 10.09 30.13 34.12
N GLN A 44 10.33 31.34 34.61
CA GLN A 44 9.37 32.07 35.44
C GLN A 44 9.25 33.58 35.16
N GLU A 45 9.46 34.03 33.92
CA GLU A 45 9.22 35.45 33.61
C GLU A 45 8.86 35.70 32.15
N LEU A 46 7.63 35.37 31.72
CA LEU A 46 6.95 36.03 30.58
C LEU A 46 5.45 35.68 30.47
N VAL A 47 4.75 35.63 31.61
CA VAL A 47 3.27 35.51 31.68
C VAL A 47 2.61 36.74 32.32
N GLU A 48 3.33 37.84 32.54
CA GLU A 48 2.72 39.11 32.97
C GLU A 48 3.20 40.30 32.13
N GLU A 49 2.61 40.50 30.95
CA GLU A 49 2.33 41.86 30.46
C GLU A 49 1.24 41.87 29.36
N ILE A 50 0.00 41.63 29.78
CA ILE A 50 -1.19 42.13 29.08
C ILE A 50 -1.59 43.43 29.77
N SER A 51 -1.37 44.58 29.14
CA SER A 51 -2.29 45.75 29.09
C SER A 51 -1.56 47.06 28.75
N ALA A 52 -1.60 47.50 27.49
CA ALA A 52 -1.72 48.93 27.15
C ALA A 52 -2.04 49.14 25.65
N THR A 53 -3.20 49.72 25.35
CA THR A 53 -3.52 50.39 24.08
C THR A 53 -3.08 51.86 24.15
N PRO A 54 -2.77 52.55 23.02
CA PRO A 54 -3.82 53.37 22.39
C PRO A 54 -3.75 53.59 20.86
N THR A 55 -4.95 53.74 20.28
CA THR A 55 -5.44 54.50 19.10
C THR A 55 -4.48 55.18 18.09
N GLY A 56 -4.74 54.94 16.79
CA GLY A 56 -4.39 55.81 15.66
C GLY A 56 -5.22 55.53 14.39
N THR A 57 -5.89 56.56 13.86
CA THR A 57 -6.88 56.57 12.75
C THR A 57 -6.23 56.53 11.35
N PRO A 58 -6.87 55.95 10.31
CA PRO A 58 -6.29 55.86 8.96
C PRO A 58 -6.55 57.09 8.06
N VAL A 59 -5.60 57.39 7.18
CA VAL A 59 -5.65 58.45 6.14
C VAL A 59 -5.81 57.79 4.75
N PRO A 60 -6.64 58.31 3.83
CA PRO A 60 -6.91 57.68 2.54
C PRO A 60 -5.83 58.04 1.49
N VAL A 61 -5.32 57.03 0.78
CA VAL A 61 -4.47 57.21 -0.40
C VAL A 61 -5.36 57.19 -1.65
N ILE A 62 -5.35 58.31 -2.38
CA ILE A 62 -6.02 58.49 -3.66
C ILE A 62 -5.09 57.99 -4.77
N VAL A 63 -5.41 56.85 -5.38
CA VAL A 63 -4.74 56.37 -6.61
C VAL A 63 -5.48 56.95 -7.82
N ARG A 64 -4.77 57.72 -8.65
CA ARG A 64 -5.26 58.28 -9.92
C ARG A 64 -5.17 57.21 -11.01
N ILE A 65 -6.30 56.89 -11.63
CA ILE A 65 -6.39 56.06 -12.83
C ILE A 65 -6.02 56.93 -14.06
N PRO A 66 -5.03 56.56 -14.90
CA PRO A 66 -4.80 57.20 -16.19
C PRO A 66 -5.85 56.76 -17.23
N LEU A 67 -6.32 57.70 -18.07
CA LEU A 67 -7.23 57.40 -19.19
C LEU A 67 -6.57 56.49 -20.25
N PRO A 68 -7.33 55.60 -20.91
CA PRO A 68 -6.82 54.76 -21.98
C PRO A 68 -6.55 55.59 -23.26
N SER A 69 -5.44 55.26 -23.92
CA SER A 69 -5.08 55.73 -25.26
C SER A 69 -5.89 54.97 -26.32
N PRO A 70 -6.25 55.55 -27.48
CA PRO A 70 -7.09 54.88 -28.49
C PRO A 70 -6.34 53.73 -29.17
N GLU A 71 -6.94 52.54 -29.16
CA GLU A 71 -6.46 51.34 -29.85
C GLU A 71 -6.45 51.50 -31.39
N PRO A 72 -5.44 50.97 -32.10
CA PRO A 72 -5.50 50.81 -33.55
C PRO A 72 -6.41 49.63 -33.94
N LEU A 73 -7.14 49.77 -35.06
CA LEU A 73 -8.06 48.74 -35.58
C LEU A 73 -7.37 47.37 -35.77
N PRO A 74 -8.03 46.25 -35.44
CA PRO A 74 -7.48 44.92 -35.62
C PRO A 74 -7.42 44.54 -37.11
N THR A 75 -6.24 44.11 -37.55
CA THR A 75 -6.00 43.36 -38.78
C THR A 75 -6.74 42.02 -38.71
N PRO A 76 -7.34 41.48 -39.80
CA PRO A 76 -8.04 40.21 -39.75
C PRO A 76 -7.08 39.09 -39.37
N LEU A 77 -7.31 38.46 -38.21
CA LEU A 77 -6.58 37.27 -37.79
C LEU A 77 -7.05 36.11 -38.68
N ASN A 78 -6.10 35.48 -39.38
CA ASN A 78 -6.29 34.14 -39.93
C ASN A 78 -6.67 33.22 -38.76
N THR A 79 -7.93 32.81 -38.68
CA THR A 79 -8.37 31.72 -37.81
C THR A 79 -7.76 30.42 -38.34
N GLN A 80 -6.56 30.10 -37.88
CA GLN A 80 -6.12 28.71 -37.80
C GLN A 80 -7.03 28.05 -36.75
N THR A 81 -7.82 27.07 -37.18
CA THR A 81 -8.53 26.17 -36.28
C THR A 81 -7.51 25.61 -35.28
N PRO A 82 -7.77 25.63 -33.96
CA PRO A 82 -6.86 25.02 -33.00
C PRO A 82 -6.65 23.56 -33.40
N THR A 83 -5.40 23.16 -33.60
CA THR A 83 -5.05 21.73 -33.69
C THR A 83 -5.55 21.10 -32.38
N PRO A 84 -6.31 19.99 -32.43
CA PRO A 84 -6.67 19.29 -31.20
C PRO A 84 -5.38 18.94 -30.43
N PRO A 85 -5.41 18.98 -29.09
CA PRO A 85 -4.27 18.54 -28.30
C PRO A 85 -3.87 17.11 -28.71
N PRO A 86 -2.58 16.75 -28.59
CA PRO A 86 -2.18 15.37 -28.80
C PRO A 86 -3.00 14.44 -27.88
N PRO A 87 -3.29 13.20 -28.31
CA PRO A 87 -3.90 12.23 -27.42
C PRO A 87 -3.01 12.05 -26.18
N LEU A 88 -3.64 11.92 -25.01
CA LEU A 88 -2.95 11.68 -23.74
C LEU A 88 -2.19 10.36 -23.80
N SER A 89 -1.08 10.26 -23.08
CA SER A 89 -0.38 8.99 -22.87
C SER A 89 -1.18 8.08 -21.93
N THR A 90 -0.87 6.77 -21.93
CA THR A 90 -1.47 5.83 -20.97
C THR A 90 -1.25 6.27 -19.52
N GLU A 91 -0.05 6.75 -19.18
CA GLU A 91 0.27 7.27 -17.84
C GLU A 91 -0.60 8.48 -17.47
N GLU A 92 -0.77 9.44 -18.38
CA GLU A 92 -1.61 10.63 -18.16
C GLU A 92 -3.10 10.29 -18.04
N ILE A 93 -3.56 9.24 -18.72
CA ILE A 93 -4.93 8.73 -18.61
C ILE A 93 -5.13 8.11 -17.23
N LEU A 94 -4.25 7.20 -16.81
CA LEU A 94 -4.32 6.54 -15.50
C LEU A 94 -4.24 7.52 -14.34
N ALA A 95 -3.35 8.51 -14.41
CA ALA A 95 -3.21 9.54 -13.36
C ALA A 95 -4.44 10.46 -13.22
N ARG A 96 -5.36 10.45 -14.18
CA ARG A 96 -6.61 11.24 -14.14
C ARG A 96 -7.83 10.39 -13.85
N GLU A 97 -7.72 9.08 -14.03
CA GLU A 97 -8.81 8.16 -13.81
C GLU A 97 -9.02 7.96 -12.31
N ILE A 98 -10.27 8.05 -11.87
CA ILE A 98 -10.63 7.80 -10.48
C ILE A 98 -11.10 6.36 -10.41
N VAL A 99 -10.36 5.53 -9.68
CA VAL A 99 -10.77 4.17 -9.36
C VAL A 99 -11.91 4.25 -8.34
N PRO A 100 -13.13 3.76 -8.65
CA PRO A 100 -14.24 3.85 -7.70
C PRO A 100 -14.05 2.92 -6.52
N GLU A 101 -14.27 3.43 -5.31
CA GLU A 101 -14.35 2.60 -4.10
C GLU A 101 -15.48 1.57 -4.20
N ARG A 102 -15.23 0.38 -3.66
CA ARG A 102 -16.22 -0.68 -3.54
C ARG A 102 -17.27 -0.32 -2.51
N ASP A 103 -18.56 -0.54 -2.83
CA ASP A 103 -19.66 -0.46 -1.87
C ASP A 103 -20.35 -1.82 -1.78
N LEU A 104 -19.92 -2.65 -0.82
CA LEU A 104 -20.44 -4.00 -0.64
C LEU A 104 -21.95 -4.04 -0.35
N ARG A 105 -22.53 -3.01 0.28
CA ARG A 105 -23.98 -2.93 0.52
C ARG A 105 -24.73 -2.59 -0.77
N ARG A 106 -24.20 -1.71 -1.62
CA ARG A 106 -24.74 -1.46 -2.97
C ARG A 106 -24.68 -2.73 -3.80
N LEU A 107 -23.52 -3.38 -3.86
CA LEU A 107 -23.28 -4.59 -4.64
C LEU A 107 -24.21 -5.73 -4.19
N ALA A 108 -24.33 -5.98 -2.89
CA ALA A 108 -25.26 -6.99 -2.37
C ALA A 108 -26.72 -6.71 -2.74
N ARG A 109 -27.16 -5.44 -2.75
CA ARG A 109 -28.51 -5.09 -3.20
C ARG A 109 -28.69 -5.31 -4.70
N GLN A 110 -27.70 -4.93 -5.51
CA GLN A 110 -27.76 -5.01 -6.97
C GLN A 110 -27.71 -6.45 -7.50
N PHE A 111 -26.88 -7.32 -6.87
CA PHE A 111 -26.63 -8.67 -7.37
C PHE A 111 -27.37 -9.79 -6.61
N LYS A 112 -27.71 -9.59 -5.33
CA LYS A 112 -28.41 -10.61 -4.51
C LYS A 112 -29.91 -10.35 -4.35
N ASP A 113 -30.45 -9.27 -4.95
CA ASP A 113 -31.84 -8.80 -4.77
C ASP A 113 -32.26 -8.74 -3.28
N ILE A 114 -31.30 -8.38 -2.43
CA ILE A 114 -31.54 -8.17 -1.00
C ILE A 114 -32.09 -6.75 -0.85
N GLY A 115 -33.23 -6.62 -0.15
CA GLY A 115 -33.86 -5.32 0.09
C GLY A 115 -33.05 -4.41 1.03
N HIS A 116 -33.57 -4.16 2.23
CA HIS A 116 -32.87 -3.32 3.20
C HIS A 116 -31.77 -4.12 3.91
N ILE A 117 -30.52 -3.70 3.76
CA ILE A 117 -29.37 -4.18 4.53
C ILE A 117 -29.09 -3.17 5.65
N PRO A 118 -29.14 -3.58 6.93
CA PRO A 118 -28.84 -2.67 8.03
C PRO A 118 -27.36 -2.25 8.01
N ILE A 119 -27.11 -0.97 8.28
CA ILE A 119 -25.75 -0.49 8.59
C ILE A 119 -25.39 -0.93 10.00
N VAL A 120 -26.32 -0.78 10.95
CA VAL A 120 -26.16 -1.25 12.33
C VAL A 120 -27.13 -2.42 12.56
N VAL A 121 -26.61 -3.60 12.88
CA VAL A 121 -27.37 -4.86 12.97
C VAL A 121 -28.18 -4.97 14.27
N ASN A 122 -27.72 -4.33 15.35
CA ASN A 122 -28.39 -4.36 16.65
C ASN A 122 -29.05 -3.02 16.99
N PRO A 123 -30.34 -3.01 17.37
CA PRO A 123 -31.01 -1.77 17.80
C PRO A 123 -30.51 -1.25 19.16
N THR A 124 -29.86 -2.10 19.95
CA THR A 124 -29.27 -1.78 21.26
C THR A 124 -27.98 -2.59 21.44
N PRO A 125 -26.96 -2.05 22.12
CA PRO A 125 -25.70 -2.77 22.36
C PRO A 125 -25.95 -4.13 23.00
N PRO A 126 -25.25 -5.19 22.56
CA PRO A 126 -25.11 -6.42 23.31
C PRO A 126 -24.65 -6.17 24.75
N ALA A 127 -25.00 -7.08 25.66
CA ALA A 127 -24.68 -6.94 27.09
C ALA A 127 -23.85 -8.14 27.57
N TYR A 128 -22.59 -8.17 27.14
CA TYR A 128 -21.66 -9.24 27.47
C TYR A 128 -21.18 -9.18 28.92
N ARG A 129 -20.84 -10.36 29.47
CA ARG A 129 -20.24 -10.53 30.79
C ARG A 129 -19.08 -11.52 30.69
N GLN A 130 -18.08 -11.31 31.54
CA GLN A 130 -16.96 -12.25 31.65
C GLN A 130 -17.48 -13.67 31.94
N GLY A 131 -17.00 -14.64 31.17
CA GLY A 131 -17.44 -16.03 31.16
C GLY A 131 -18.57 -16.35 30.16
N ASP A 132 -19.12 -15.35 29.45
CA ASP A 132 -20.01 -15.61 28.33
C ASP A 132 -19.23 -16.30 27.18
N THR A 133 -19.92 -17.11 26.40
CA THR A 133 -19.35 -17.85 25.26
C THR A 133 -20.08 -17.49 23.98
N GLU A 134 -19.34 -17.33 22.88
CA GLU A 134 -19.89 -17.04 21.56
C GLU A 134 -19.19 -17.88 20.48
N THR A 135 -19.89 -18.08 19.36
CA THR A 135 -19.33 -18.74 18.18
C THR A 135 -18.91 -17.68 17.18
N PHE A 136 -17.66 -17.74 16.75
CA PHE A 136 -17.07 -16.84 15.77
C PHE A 136 -16.76 -17.59 14.48
N TRP A 137 -16.92 -16.91 13.34
CA TRP A 137 -16.22 -17.26 12.12
C TRP A 137 -14.75 -16.82 12.24
N VAL A 138 -13.85 -17.64 11.71
CA VAL A 138 -12.43 -17.37 11.59
C VAL A 138 -11.93 -17.93 10.25
N SER A 139 -10.91 -17.29 9.69
CA SER A 139 -10.23 -17.71 8.47
C SER A 139 -8.83 -18.24 8.77
N ASN A 140 -8.43 -19.30 8.06
CA ASN A 140 -7.03 -19.71 7.98
C ASN A 140 -6.39 -19.05 6.75
N LEU A 141 -5.44 -18.13 6.95
CA LEU A 141 -4.83 -17.34 5.87
C LEU A 141 -3.73 -18.09 5.10
N ASP A 142 -3.36 -19.31 5.51
CA ASP A 142 -2.46 -20.16 4.73
C ASP A 142 -3.23 -21.05 3.73
N SER A 143 -4.49 -21.38 4.03
CA SER A 143 -5.31 -22.32 3.27
C SER A 143 -6.62 -21.74 2.76
N ASP A 144 -6.91 -20.48 3.05
CA ASP A 144 -8.11 -19.77 2.63
C ASP A 144 -9.42 -20.45 3.10
N GLU A 145 -9.36 -21.14 4.25
CA GLU A 145 -10.52 -21.88 4.79
C GLU A 145 -11.22 -21.08 5.90
N ASN A 146 -12.53 -20.83 5.72
CA ASN A 146 -13.41 -20.26 6.74
C ASN A 146 -14.08 -21.34 7.60
N PHE A 147 -13.97 -21.24 8.92
CA PHE A 147 -14.55 -22.20 9.87
C PHE A 147 -15.03 -21.52 11.15
N LYS A 148 -15.79 -22.27 11.96
CA LYS A 148 -16.33 -21.76 13.23
C LYS A 148 -15.58 -22.29 14.43
N ILE A 149 -15.34 -21.40 15.39
CA ILE A 149 -14.80 -21.72 16.71
C ILE A 149 -15.72 -21.17 17.81
N THR A 150 -15.58 -21.70 19.02
CA THR A 150 -16.25 -21.14 20.21
C THR A 150 -15.20 -20.53 21.11
N ALA A 151 -15.46 -19.31 21.59
CA ALA A 151 -14.57 -18.58 22.48
C ALA A 151 -15.31 -18.08 23.72
N GLU A 152 -14.59 -18.00 24.83
CA GLU A 152 -15.05 -17.46 26.10
C GLU A 152 -14.56 -16.01 26.25
N LEU A 153 -15.41 -15.11 26.74
CA LEU A 153 -15.04 -13.75 27.10
C LEU A 153 -14.26 -13.77 28.42
N ARG A 154 -12.94 -13.61 28.33
CA ARG A 154 -12.03 -13.79 29.47
C ARG A 154 -11.71 -12.50 30.21
N TYR A 155 -11.81 -11.34 29.56
CA TYR A 155 -11.59 -10.05 30.22
C TYR A 155 -12.31 -8.91 29.49
N ILE A 156 -12.62 -7.84 30.22
CA ILE A 156 -13.35 -6.68 29.73
C ILE A 156 -12.67 -5.42 30.26
N THR A 157 -12.34 -4.48 29.37
CA THR A 157 -11.94 -3.11 29.69
C THR A 157 -13.06 -2.15 29.25
N PRO A 158 -12.95 -0.81 29.50
CA PRO A 158 -13.93 0.14 28.98
C PRO A 158 -14.16 0.13 27.45
N HIS A 159 -13.17 -0.29 26.65
CA HIS A 159 -13.29 -0.34 25.18
C HIS A 159 -12.97 -1.69 24.55
N VAL A 160 -12.64 -2.74 25.33
CA VAL A 160 -12.21 -4.03 24.74
C VAL A 160 -12.85 -5.23 25.42
N TYR A 161 -13.26 -6.18 24.59
CA TYR A 161 -13.57 -7.56 24.98
C TYR A 161 -12.46 -8.52 24.52
N MET A 162 -11.85 -9.21 25.48
CA MET A 162 -10.81 -10.22 25.21
C MET A 162 -11.43 -11.62 25.15
N TRP A 163 -11.59 -12.16 23.94
CA TRP A 163 -12.13 -13.49 23.71
C TRP A 163 -11.00 -14.50 23.52
N VAL A 164 -11.14 -15.69 24.11
CA VAL A 164 -10.17 -16.78 23.96
C VAL A 164 -10.89 -18.06 23.57
N GLN A 165 -10.43 -18.69 22.48
CA GLN A 165 -10.97 -19.95 22.00
C GLN A 165 -10.96 -21.02 23.09
N GLU A 166 -12.08 -21.74 23.23
CA GLU A 166 -12.20 -22.84 24.17
C GLU A 166 -11.15 -23.93 23.88
N GLY A 167 -10.51 -24.42 24.94
CA GLY A 167 -9.50 -25.48 24.85
C GLY A 167 -8.06 -25.00 24.70
N TYR A 168 -7.83 -23.69 24.53
CA TYR A 168 -6.49 -23.09 24.58
C TYR A 168 -6.11 -22.67 26.00
N ASP A 169 -4.83 -22.82 26.32
CA ASP A 169 -4.24 -22.41 27.59
C ASP A 169 -3.54 -21.06 27.41
N VAL A 170 -4.20 -20.01 27.88
CA VAL A 170 -3.69 -18.63 27.89
C VAL A 170 -3.63 -18.18 29.34
N ASP A 171 -2.47 -17.68 29.76
CA ASP A 171 -2.29 -17.17 31.12
C ASP A 171 -3.19 -15.94 31.33
N GLN A 172 -4.05 -16.03 32.35
CA GLN A 172 -5.05 -15.00 32.61
C GLN A 172 -4.41 -13.68 33.08
N ASP A 173 -3.38 -13.75 33.92
CA ASP A 173 -2.74 -12.54 34.44
C ASP A 173 -2.02 -11.81 33.30
N ASP A 174 -1.43 -12.55 32.36
CA ASP A 174 -0.74 -11.99 31.19
C ASP A 174 -1.74 -11.34 30.21
N LEU A 175 -2.86 -12.02 29.94
CA LEU A 175 -3.95 -11.49 29.11
C LEU A 175 -4.52 -10.17 29.67
N GLU A 176 -4.74 -10.10 30.98
CA GLU A 176 -5.22 -8.89 31.64
C GLU A 176 -4.18 -7.76 31.58
N ARG A 177 -2.89 -8.05 31.67
CA ARG A 177 -1.84 -7.03 31.55
C ARG A 177 -1.79 -6.43 30.15
N SER A 178 -1.86 -7.25 29.11
CA SER A 178 -1.95 -6.76 27.73
C SER A 178 -3.22 -5.97 27.47
N ALA A 179 -4.38 -6.46 27.91
CA ALA A 179 -5.65 -5.75 27.72
C ALA A 179 -5.65 -4.36 28.39
N ASN A 180 -5.14 -4.28 29.63
CA ASN A 180 -5.00 -2.99 30.32
C ASN A 180 -3.96 -2.09 29.66
N ARG A 181 -2.84 -2.63 29.15
CA ARG A 181 -1.85 -1.87 28.38
C ARG A 181 -2.47 -1.32 27.10
N PHE A 182 -3.27 -2.12 26.39
CA PHE A 182 -3.98 -1.67 25.21
C PHE A 182 -4.94 -0.51 25.56
N GLU A 183 -5.77 -0.68 26.58
CA GLU A 183 -6.72 0.35 27.03
C GLU A 183 -6.03 1.66 27.46
N GLU A 184 -4.96 1.57 28.25
CA GLU A 184 -4.32 2.73 28.86
C GLU A 184 -3.27 3.39 27.95
N HIS A 185 -2.74 2.67 26.96
CA HIS A 185 -1.64 3.12 26.11
C HIS A 185 -1.93 2.98 24.62
N THR A 186 -2.14 1.76 24.10
CA THR A 186 -2.26 1.53 22.65
C THR A 186 -3.45 2.25 22.03
N TYR A 187 -4.63 2.09 22.64
CA TYR A 187 -5.88 2.69 22.19
C TYR A 187 -5.78 4.23 22.06
N PRO A 188 -5.37 5.00 23.10
CA PRO A 188 -5.22 6.44 22.95
C PRO A 188 -4.05 6.87 22.05
N THR A 189 -2.96 6.10 21.96
CA THR A 189 -1.83 6.43 21.08
C THR A 189 -2.22 6.32 19.61
N ASN A 190 -2.79 5.17 19.22
CA ASN A 190 -3.23 4.95 17.84
C ASN A 190 -4.30 5.96 17.44
N ARG A 191 -5.32 6.18 18.29
CA ARG A 191 -6.37 7.15 17.96
C ARG A 191 -5.85 8.59 17.82
N ARG A 192 -4.87 8.97 18.64
CA ARG A 192 -4.27 10.30 18.53
C ARG A 192 -3.51 10.49 17.21
N PHE A 193 -2.92 9.42 16.67
CA PHE A 193 -2.09 9.50 15.49
C PHE A 193 -2.87 9.19 14.20
N PHE A 194 -3.60 8.08 14.15
CA PHE A 194 -4.23 7.58 12.93
C PHE A 194 -5.71 7.98 12.78
N GLY A 195 -6.39 8.41 13.84
CA GLY A 195 -7.80 8.82 13.77
C GLY A 195 -8.71 8.06 14.74
N SER A 196 -9.85 7.55 14.28
CA SER A 196 -10.71 6.72 15.12
C SER A 196 -11.38 5.66 14.27
N GLU A 197 -11.58 4.51 14.88
CA GLU A 197 -12.39 3.42 14.39
C GLU A 197 -13.88 3.80 14.33
N TRP A 198 -14.68 2.96 13.67
CA TRP A 198 -16.12 3.12 13.70
C TRP A 198 -16.68 2.78 15.08
N SER A 199 -17.17 3.77 15.81
CA SER A 199 -17.79 3.56 17.14
C SER A 199 -19.14 4.28 17.24
N PRO A 200 -20.23 3.61 17.69
CA PRO A 200 -20.30 2.26 18.27
C PRO A 200 -20.52 1.16 17.21
N GLY A 201 -20.08 1.37 15.97
CA GLY A 201 -19.96 0.26 15.04
C GLY A 201 -21.23 -0.36 14.46
N VAL A 202 -21.02 -1.47 13.73
CA VAL A 202 -22.01 -2.35 13.12
C VAL A 202 -22.90 -2.99 14.17
N ASP A 203 -22.38 -3.30 15.35
CA ASP A 203 -23.10 -4.04 16.39
C ASP A 203 -23.69 -3.13 17.49
N ASN A 204 -23.51 -1.81 17.35
CA ASN A 204 -23.95 -0.77 18.28
C ASN A 204 -23.30 -0.84 19.66
N ASP A 205 -22.15 -1.51 19.82
CA ASP A 205 -21.31 -1.52 21.01
C ASP A 205 -20.07 -0.61 20.82
N VAL A 206 -19.61 -0.01 21.91
CA VAL A 206 -18.37 0.79 21.91
C VAL A 206 -17.12 -0.07 22.12
N HIS A 207 -17.28 -1.36 22.42
CA HIS A 207 -16.16 -2.26 22.69
C HIS A 207 -15.69 -2.94 21.41
N LEU A 208 -14.38 -2.95 21.21
CA LEU A 208 -13.70 -3.75 20.21
C LEU A 208 -13.60 -5.20 20.68
N HIS A 209 -13.69 -6.14 19.75
CA HIS A 209 -13.53 -7.55 20.04
C HIS A 209 -12.14 -8.04 19.61
N ILE A 210 -11.31 -8.46 20.57
CA ILE A 210 -10.01 -9.09 20.29
C ILE A 210 -10.15 -10.59 20.47
N LEU A 211 -10.16 -11.32 19.37
CA LEU A 211 -10.37 -12.77 19.35
C LEU A 211 -9.06 -13.54 19.27
N HIS A 212 -8.75 -14.30 20.32
CA HIS A 212 -7.62 -15.21 20.34
C HIS A 212 -8.07 -16.60 19.88
N ALA A 213 -7.59 -17.02 18.73
CA ALA A 213 -7.95 -18.29 18.11
C ALA A 213 -6.72 -19.00 17.54
N GLY A 214 -6.78 -20.32 17.44
CA GLY A 214 -5.82 -21.11 16.68
C GLY A 214 -6.43 -21.65 15.39
N GLY A 215 -5.58 -22.25 14.57
CA GLY A 215 -5.93 -22.65 13.20
C GLY A 215 -6.00 -21.49 12.22
N LEU A 216 -5.40 -20.33 12.53
CA LEU A 216 -5.42 -19.14 11.68
C LEU A 216 -4.36 -19.16 10.56
N GLY A 217 -3.47 -20.15 10.55
CA GLY A 217 -2.32 -20.24 9.65
C GLY A 217 -1.00 -20.15 10.42
N GLY A 218 0.10 -20.55 9.79
CA GLY A 218 1.45 -20.45 10.34
C GLY A 218 2.22 -19.21 9.87
N SER A 219 1.70 -18.49 8.86
CA SER A 219 2.34 -17.29 8.31
C SER A 219 1.90 -15.98 8.98
N VAL A 220 0.84 -16.01 9.79
CA VAL A 220 0.21 -14.81 10.36
C VAL A 220 0.33 -14.74 11.88
N ALA A 221 0.57 -13.55 12.41
CA ALA A 221 0.58 -13.23 13.84
C ALA A 221 -0.82 -12.86 14.37
N GLY A 222 -1.54 -12.08 13.59
CA GLY A 222 -2.90 -11.62 13.78
C GLY A 222 -3.42 -11.06 12.45
N TYR A 223 -4.71 -10.80 12.35
CA TYR A 223 -5.26 -10.10 11.19
C TYR A 223 -6.51 -9.32 11.56
N TYR A 224 -6.80 -8.31 10.77
CA TYR A 224 -8.05 -7.58 10.73
C TYR A 224 -8.83 -8.01 9.48
N SER A 225 -10.17 -8.05 9.57
CA SER A 225 -11.03 -8.34 8.43
C SER A 225 -12.13 -7.30 8.31
N GLY A 226 -12.12 -6.51 7.23
CA GLY A 226 -13.17 -5.54 6.96
C GLY A 226 -14.54 -6.18 6.75
N ALA A 227 -14.62 -7.50 6.50
CA ALA A 227 -15.89 -8.23 6.37
C ALA A 227 -16.70 -8.21 7.67
N ASP A 228 -16.05 -8.14 8.84
CA ASP A 228 -16.72 -8.12 10.14
C ASP A 228 -17.47 -6.81 10.40
N GLU A 229 -17.13 -5.73 9.69
CA GLU A 229 -17.78 -4.41 9.74
C GLU A 229 -19.12 -4.35 8.97
N TYR A 230 -19.55 -5.47 8.38
CA TYR A 230 -20.78 -5.57 7.60
C TYR A 230 -21.79 -6.52 8.23
N SER A 231 -23.05 -6.43 7.78
CA SER A 231 -24.02 -7.48 8.13
C SER A 231 -23.67 -8.78 7.40
N SER A 232 -24.00 -9.91 8.03
CA SER A 232 -24.01 -11.26 7.46
C SER A 232 -24.82 -11.42 6.17
N LEU A 233 -25.71 -10.47 5.86
CA LEU A 233 -26.41 -10.38 4.57
C LEU A 233 -25.49 -9.94 3.41
N VAL A 234 -24.41 -9.22 3.71
CA VAL A 234 -23.40 -8.77 2.75
C VAL A 234 -22.36 -9.87 2.56
N ASN A 235 -21.68 -10.27 3.64
CA ASN A 235 -20.69 -11.34 3.67
C ASN A 235 -21.10 -12.40 4.73
N GLU A 236 -21.25 -13.65 4.32
CA GLU A 236 -21.76 -14.74 5.20
C GLU A 236 -20.81 -15.15 6.34
N PHE A 237 -19.53 -14.79 6.22
CA PHE A 237 -18.49 -15.05 7.21
C PHE A 237 -18.28 -13.89 8.20
N SER A 238 -19.00 -12.79 8.02
CA SER A 238 -18.98 -11.67 8.97
C SER A 238 -19.46 -12.10 10.36
N ASN A 239 -18.72 -11.68 11.39
CA ASN A 239 -19.13 -11.75 12.79
C ASN A 239 -20.01 -10.56 13.21
N GLU A 240 -20.18 -9.56 12.34
CA GLU A 240 -20.93 -8.33 12.58
C GLU A 240 -20.41 -7.60 13.84
N LYS A 241 -19.11 -7.28 13.90
CA LYS A 241 -18.40 -6.63 15.02
C LYS A 241 -17.16 -5.86 14.58
N GLU A 242 -16.82 -4.79 15.28
CA GLU A 242 -15.48 -4.18 15.22
C GLU A 242 -14.48 -5.11 15.90
N MET A 243 -13.76 -5.90 15.12
CA MET A 243 -12.92 -6.96 15.67
C MET A 243 -11.63 -7.22 14.89
N PHE A 244 -10.67 -7.84 15.59
CA PHE A 244 -9.49 -8.42 14.98
C PHE A 244 -9.03 -9.68 15.72
N TYR A 245 -8.18 -10.46 15.06
CA TYR A 245 -7.85 -11.82 15.42
C TYR A 245 -6.38 -11.93 15.82
N ILE A 246 -6.09 -12.71 16.86
CA ILE A 246 -4.73 -12.99 17.33
C ILE A 246 -4.47 -14.49 17.32
N ASN A 247 -3.38 -14.88 16.67
CA ASN A 247 -3.05 -16.27 16.42
C ASN A 247 -2.39 -16.94 17.64
N LEU A 248 -3.11 -17.85 18.29
CA LEU A 248 -2.65 -18.63 19.43
C LEU A 248 -1.65 -19.74 19.07
N ASP A 249 -1.55 -20.13 17.79
CA ASP A 249 -0.58 -21.13 17.33
C ASP A 249 0.82 -20.54 17.11
N SER A 250 0.91 -19.21 17.07
CA SER A 250 2.20 -18.51 17.00
C SER A 250 2.97 -18.64 18.33
N SER A 251 4.26 -18.29 18.32
CA SER A 251 5.09 -18.35 19.52
C SER A 251 4.87 -17.20 20.50
N MET A 252 4.13 -16.15 20.12
CA MET A 252 3.91 -14.97 20.97
C MET A 252 2.92 -15.26 22.08
N ARG A 253 3.06 -14.57 23.21
CA ARG A 253 2.14 -14.67 24.35
C ARG A 253 1.70 -13.28 24.77
N PRO A 254 0.52 -13.14 25.39
CA PRO A 254 0.17 -11.91 26.08
C PRO A 254 1.29 -11.48 27.04
N ASP A 255 1.39 -10.17 27.28
CA ASP A 255 2.45 -9.47 28.01
C ASP A 255 3.83 -9.43 27.31
N ASP A 256 3.98 -10.05 26.13
CA ASP A 256 5.17 -9.89 25.28
C ASP A 256 5.10 -8.61 24.44
N SER A 257 6.25 -7.95 24.24
CA SER A 257 6.35 -6.70 23.45
C SER A 257 5.84 -6.85 22.01
N PHE A 258 6.22 -7.94 21.33
CA PHE A 258 5.78 -8.20 19.96
C PHE A 258 4.28 -8.47 19.89
N TYR A 259 3.71 -9.21 20.86
CA TYR A 259 2.26 -9.45 20.92
C TYR A 259 1.48 -8.14 21.07
N ASP A 260 1.90 -7.25 21.97
CA ASP A 260 1.22 -5.96 22.14
C ASP A 260 1.43 -5.03 20.93
N GLY A 261 2.56 -5.19 20.24
CA GLY A 261 2.78 -4.60 18.91
C GLY A 261 1.73 -5.06 17.92
N VAL A 262 1.48 -6.37 17.80
CA VAL A 262 0.45 -6.91 16.91
C VAL A 262 -0.94 -6.34 17.26
N LEU A 263 -1.28 -6.18 18.55
CA LEU A 263 -2.54 -5.49 18.91
C LEU A 263 -2.59 -4.04 18.38
N ALA A 264 -1.48 -3.31 18.41
CA ALA A 264 -1.38 -1.96 17.86
C ALA A 264 -1.49 -1.95 16.33
N HIS A 265 -0.90 -2.94 15.68
CA HIS A 265 -0.93 -3.15 14.23
C HIS A 265 -2.36 -3.39 13.75
N GLU A 266 -3.06 -4.39 14.30
CA GLU A 266 -4.43 -4.71 13.89
C GLU A 266 -5.43 -3.61 14.20
N PHE A 267 -5.23 -2.88 15.31
CA PHE A 267 -6.07 -1.74 15.62
C PHE A 267 -5.82 -0.56 14.67
N GLN A 268 -4.62 -0.41 14.11
CA GLN A 268 -4.35 0.57 13.06
C GLN A 268 -5.20 0.25 11.82
N HIS A 269 -5.23 -0.99 11.35
CA HIS A 269 -6.03 -1.38 10.18
C HIS A 269 -7.52 -1.04 10.35
N MET A 270 -8.09 -1.31 11.53
CA MET A 270 -9.48 -0.97 11.83
C MET A 270 -9.75 0.54 11.78
N ILE A 271 -8.85 1.36 12.33
CA ILE A 271 -8.96 2.82 12.22
C ILE A 271 -8.88 3.22 10.74
N HIS A 272 -7.89 2.68 10.03
CA HIS A 272 -7.61 3.04 8.65
C HIS A 272 -8.78 2.70 7.73
N TRP A 273 -9.35 1.51 7.87
CA TRP A 273 -10.54 1.07 7.15
C TRP A 273 -11.72 2.06 7.27
N TYR A 274 -11.88 2.68 8.44
CA TYR A 274 -12.94 3.66 8.66
C TYR A 274 -12.62 5.05 8.08
N THR A 275 -11.35 5.42 8.05
CA THR A 275 -10.92 6.76 7.62
C THR A 275 -10.63 6.85 6.13
N ASP A 276 -9.97 5.85 5.57
CA ASP A 276 -9.59 5.75 4.16
C ASP A 276 -9.42 4.27 3.77
N ARG A 277 -10.48 3.70 3.21
CA ARG A 277 -10.61 2.24 3.06
C ARG A 277 -9.87 1.67 1.85
N ASN A 278 -9.71 2.49 0.80
CA ASN A 278 -9.13 2.07 -0.48
C ASN A 278 -7.69 2.55 -0.66
N GLU A 279 -7.04 3.00 0.42
CA GLU A 279 -5.61 3.31 0.43
C GLU A 279 -4.80 2.08 -0.01
N ASP A 280 -3.71 2.32 -0.75
CA ASP A 280 -2.82 1.29 -1.25
C ASP A 280 -2.27 0.43 -0.10
N THR A 281 -2.29 -0.90 -0.27
CA THR A 281 -1.80 -1.89 0.71
C THR A 281 -0.45 -1.50 1.33
N TRP A 282 0.52 -1.02 0.54
CA TRP A 282 1.86 -0.70 1.05
C TRP A 282 1.87 0.50 2.02
N ILE A 283 0.96 1.46 1.86
CA ILE A 283 0.81 2.55 2.85
C ILE A 283 0.13 2.00 4.10
N ASN A 284 -0.96 1.26 3.93
CA ASN A 284 -1.70 0.68 5.05
C ASN A 284 -0.78 -0.15 5.95
N GLU A 285 -0.03 -1.09 5.37
CA GLU A 285 0.89 -1.97 6.10
C GLU A 285 2.08 -1.21 6.70
N GLY A 286 2.61 -0.21 5.98
CA GLY A 286 3.67 0.66 6.51
C GLY A 286 3.21 1.45 7.74
N MET A 287 1.96 1.92 7.76
CA MET A 287 1.37 2.63 8.89
C MET A 287 1.03 1.68 10.06
N SER A 288 0.64 0.44 9.79
CA SER A 288 0.44 -0.58 10.83
C SER A 288 1.75 -0.94 11.53
N GLU A 289 2.85 -1.11 10.80
CA GLU A 289 4.18 -1.30 11.39
C GLU A 289 4.63 -0.05 12.17
N LEU A 290 4.37 1.15 11.65
CA LEU A 290 4.64 2.39 12.37
C LEU A 290 3.83 2.49 13.67
N ALA A 291 2.61 1.96 13.73
CA ALA A 291 1.80 1.91 14.95
C ALA A 291 2.48 1.11 16.06
N MET A 292 3.18 0.03 15.72
CA MET A 292 3.97 -0.75 16.67
C MET A 292 5.12 0.10 17.23
N GLN A 293 5.87 0.80 16.37
CA GLN A 293 6.95 1.70 16.78
C GLN A 293 6.44 2.85 17.67
N LEU A 294 5.34 3.51 17.29
CA LEU A 294 4.77 4.64 18.05
C LEU A 294 4.34 4.25 19.46
N ASN A 295 4.02 2.98 19.69
CA ASN A 295 3.73 2.42 21.01
C ASN A 295 4.96 1.83 21.71
N SER A 296 6.15 2.02 21.14
CA SER A 296 7.43 1.50 21.65
C SER A 296 7.49 -0.03 21.76
N PHE A 297 6.83 -0.72 20.84
CA PHE A 297 6.85 -2.18 20.75
C PHE A 297 7.84 -2.70 19.71
N ASP A 298 8.07 -4.02 19.74
CA ASP A 298 8.95 -4.70 18.79
C ASP A 298 8.19 -4.90 17.47
N VAL A 299 8.79 -4.50 16.34
CA VAL A 299 8.23 -4.58 14.98
C VAL A 299 8.50 -5.93 14.28
N GLY A 300 9.14 -6.90 14.94
CA GLY A 300 9.24 -8.27 14.43
C GLY A 300 10.30 -8.53 13.34
N GLY A 301 11.09 -7.54 12.96
CA GLY A 301 12.27 -7.69 12.08
C GLY A 301 11.99 -7.63 10.58
N SER A 302 10.90 -6.97 10.16
CA SER A 302 10.58 -6.76 8.75
C SER A 302 11.60 -5.86 8.04
N ASP A 303 12.10 -4.84 8.73
CA ASP A 303 13.23 -3.98 8.34
C ASP A 303 14.47 -4.79 7.91
N TRP A 304 14.88 -5.77 8.71
CA TRP A 304 15.98 -6.68 8.39
C TRP A 304 15.71 -7.47 7.10
N SER A 305 14.47 -7.93 6.92
CA SER A 305 14.07 -8.68 5.73
C SER A 305 14.18 -7.85 4.45
N PHE A 306 13.88 -6.55 4.53
CA PHE A 306 14.04 -5.61 3.43
C PHE A 306 15.50 -5.29 3.12
N SER A 307 16.33 -5.04 4.14
CA SER A 307 17.78 -4.83 3.93
C SER A 307 18.44 -6.02 3.22
N ARG A 308 17.90 -7.24 3.37
CA ARG A 308 18.36 -8.42 2.62
C ARG A 308 17.91 -8.47 1.16
N LYS A 309 16.87 -7.74 0.79
CA LYS A 309 16.23 -7.71 -0.53
C LYS A 309 15.88 -6.27 -0.95
N PRO A 310 16.87 -5.39 -1.13
CA PRO A 310 16.61 -3.97 -1.41
C PRO A 310 15.91 -3.70 -2.76
N ASP A 311 15.97 -4.66 -3.69
CA ASP A 311 15.23 -4.66 -4.96
C ASP A 311 13.77 -5.11 -4.83
N THR A 312 13.22 -5.21 -3.61
CA THR A 312 11.78 -5.35 -3.42
C THR A 312 11.08 -4.05 -3.85
N GLN A 313 10.09 -4.19 -4.75
CA GLN A 313 9.22 -3.09 -5.19
C GLN A 313 8.39 -2.58 -4.02
N LEU A 314 8.48 -1.27 -3.75
CA LEU A 314 7.79 -0.62 -2.63
C LEU A 314 6.26 -0.64 -2.77
N ASN A 315 5.76 -0.24 -3.95
CA ASN A 315 4.33 -0.01 -4.18
C ASN A 315 3.61 -1.24 -4.79
N SER A 316 3.95 -2.42 -4.30
CA SER A 316 3.37 -3.70 -4.74
C SER A 316 3.40 -4.69 -3.58
N TRP A 317 2.40 -5.57 -3.52
CA TRP A 317 2.31 -6.63 -2.52
C TRP A 317 2.30 -8.01 -3.21
N PRO A 318 3.11 -8.97 -2.76
CA PRO A 318 3.11 -10.31 -3.33
C PRO A 318 1.96 -11.15 -2.76
N GLU A 319 1.44 -12.08 -3.57
CA GLU A 319 0.56 -13.13 -3.08
C GLU A 319 1.33 -14.20 -2.28
N GLY A 320 0.61 -14.79 -1.34
CA GLY A 320 0.95 -16.06 -0.74
C GLY A 320 1.58 -15.98 0.66
N PRO A 321 1.43 -17.06 1.47
CA PRO A 321 1.76 -17.03 2.89
C PRO A 321 3.22 -16.65 3.17
N GLY A 322 3.41 -15.57 3.92
CA GLY A 322 4.73 -15.09 4.37
C GLY A 322 5.63 -14.54 3.26
N ALA A 323 5.10 -14.26 2.06
CA ALA A 323 5.88 -13.73 0.94
C ALA A 323 6.28 -12.26 1.12
N ALA A 324 5.49 -11.48 1.88
CA ALA A 324 5.57 -10.02 1.97
C ALA A 324 6.58 -9.47 2.98
N GLY A 325 7.38 -10.30 3.67
CA GLY A 325 8.25 -9.82 4.76
C GLY A 325 9.20 -8.66 4.41
N ALA A 326 9.70 -8.60 3.17
CA ALA A 326 10.50 -7.46 2.70
C ALA A 326 9.64 -6.24 2.30
N ASN A 327 8.40 -6.47 1.85
CA ASN A 327 7.45 -5.40 1.51
C ASN A 327 6.99 -4.67 2.78
N TYR A 328 6.71 -5.40 3.86
CA TYR A 328 6.51 -4.85 5.21
C TYR A 328 7.68 -3.94 5.60
N GLY A 329 8.91 -4.46 5.54
CA GLY A 329 10.10 -3.72 5.94
C GLY A 329 10.35 -2.46 5.10
N GLY A 330 10.18 -2.54 3.78
CA GLY A 330 10.34 -1.38 2.89
C GLY A 330 9.31 -0.29 3.16
N SER A 331 8.06 -0.70 3.37
CA SER A 331 6.95 0.22 3.67
C SER A 331 7.14 0.88 5.04
N TYR A 332 7.41 0.08 6.07
CA TYR A 332 7.73 0.53 7.43
C TYR A 332 8.87 1.54 7.44
N LEU A 333 10.00 1.20 6.83
CA LEU A 333 11.18 2.07 6.81
C LEU A 333 10.90 3.39 6.10
N LEU A 334 10.10 3.40 5.02
CA LEU A 334 9.73 4.67 4.39
C LEU A 334 8.82 5.52 5.30
N MET A 335 7.83 4.91 5.97
CA MET A 335 6.93 5.65 6.87
C MET A 335 7.68 6.21 8.09
N ALA A 336 8.59 5.43 8.68
CA ALA A 336 9.47 5.87 9.75
C ALA A 336 10.40 7.01 9.28
N TYR A 337 10.99 6.88 8.09
CA TYR A 337 11.82 7.93 7.49
C TYR A 337 11.00 9.22 7.23
N PHE A 338 9.78 9.09 6.73
CA PHE A 338 8.91 10.24 6.49
C PHE A 338 8.52 10.93 7.81
N LEU A 339 8.20 10.17 8.85
CA LEU A 339 7.94 10.68 10.20
C LEU A 339 9.16 11.42 10.77
N ASP A 340 10.35 10.85 10.65
CA ASP A 340 11.59 11.47 11.14
C ASP A 340 11.91 12.77 10.40
N ARG A 341 11.69 12.78 9.09
CA ARG A 341 12.05 13.91 8.23
C ARG A 341 11.07 15.06 8.29
N PHE A 342 9.76 14.77 8.35
CA PHE A 342 8.70 15.77 8.22
C PHE A 342 7.85 15.94 9.48
N GLY A 343 8.01 15.07 10.48
CA GLY A 343 7.31 15.13 11.76
C GLY A 343 5.90 14.57 11.73
N SER A 344 5.32 14.46 12.92
CA SER A 344 4.00 13.84 13.13
C SER A 344 2.88 14.50 12.34
N GLU A 345 2.89 15.83 12.22
CA GLU A 345 1.82 16.56 11.55
C GLU A 345 1.73 16.21 10.06
N ALA A 346 2.88 16.02 9.40
CA ALA A 346 2.93 15.61 8.00
C ALA A 346 2.47 14.16 7.83
N THR A 347 2.95 13.25 8.67
CA THR A 347 2.55 11.83 8.60
C THR A 347 1.07 11.64 8.91
N GLN A 348 0.52 12.37 9.87
CA GLN A 348 -0.92 12.37 10.17
C GLN A 348 -1.75 12.94 9.02
N ALA A 349 -1.24 13.97 8.33
CA ALA A 349 -1.90 14.50 7.14
C ALA A 349 -1.94 13.46 6.02
N LEU A 350 -0.83 12.72 5.82
CA LEU A 350 -0.76 11.62 4.84
C LEU A 350 -1.79 10.53 5.14
N VAL A 351 -1.84 10.02 6.38
CA VAL A 351 -2.83 9.00 6.79
C VAL A 351 -4.28 9.45 6.55
N ALA A 352 -4.57 10.74 6.70
CA ALA A 352 -5.92 11.28 6.57
C ALA A 352 -6.27 11.77 5.16
N HIS A 353 -5.33 11.68 4.21
CA HIS A 353 -5.50 12.25 2.89
C HIS A 353 -6.22 11.27 1.95
N PRO A 354 -7.32 11.65 1.28
CA PRO A 354 -8.14 10.73 0.47
C PRO A 354 -7.53 10.39 -0.91
N ALA A 355 -6.22 10.57 -1.08
CA ALA A 355 -5.55 10.27 -2.34
C ALA A 355 -4.52 9.19 -2.07
N ASN A 356 -4.62 8.13 -2.86
CA ASN A 356 -3.97 6.89 -2.51
C ASN A 356 -2.52 6.86 -2.99
N GLY A 357 -1.71 6.08 -2.28
CA GLY A 357 -0.35 5.77 -2.66
C GLY A 357 0.52 7.01 -2.80
N ILE A 358 1.26 7.05 -3.89
CA ILE A 358 2.18 8.14 -4.20
C ILE A 358 1.44 9.49 -4.35
N ALA A 359 0.19 9.49 -4.81
CA ALA A 359 -0.58 10.71 -4.97
C ALA A 359 -0.84 11.42 -3.63
N GLY A 360 -1.01 10.66 -2.54
CA GLY A 360 -1.12 11.19 -1.18
C GLY A 360 0.16 11.90 -0.72
N PHE A 361 1.33 11.28 -0.96
CA PHE A 361 2.62 11.91 -0.65
C PHE A 361 2.82 13.22 -1.41
N GLU A 362 2.58 13.22 -2.73
CA GLU A 362 2.73 14.42 -3.56
C GLU A 362 1.79 15.54 -3.09
N ALA A 363 0.54 15.21 -2.78
CA ALA A 363 -0.43 16.18 -2.28
C ALA A 363 0.00 16.78 -0.93
N VAL A 364 0.43 15.96 0.02
CA VAL A 364 0.86 16.44 1.35
C VAL A 364 2.14 17.28 1.25
N LEU A 365 3.12 16.87 0.45
CA LEU A 365 4.35 17.65 0.24
C LEU A 365 4.08 19.01 -0.39
N ASP A 366 3.15 19.07 -1.36
CA ASP A 366 2.69 20.31 -1.98
C ASP A 366 1.95 21.22 -0.98
N GLU A 367 1.07 20.65 -0.15
CA GLU A 367 0.32 21.39 0.87
C GLU A 367 1.23 21.98 1.97
N LEU A 368 2.26 21.24 2.37
CA LEU A 368 3.30 21.70 3.29
C LEU A 368 4.23 22.73 2.66
N GLY A 369 4.29 22.79 1.32
CA GLY A 369 5.14 23.72 0.58
C GLY A 369 6.62 23.36 0.63
N GLU A 370 6.94 22.07 0.76
CA GLU A 370 8.32 21.56 0.80
C GLU A 370 9.03 21.73 -0.55
N GLY A 371 8.27 21.76 -1.64
CA GLY A 371 8.83 21.84 -3.00
C GLY A 371 9.67 20.62 -3.38
N LEU A 372 9.40 19.49 -2.71
CA LEU A 372 9.97 18.18 -2.97
C LEU A 372 8.90 17.29 -3.61
N THR A 373 9.33 16.36 -4.45
CA THR A 373 8.46 15.30 -5.00
C THR A 373 8.66 14.00 -4.23
N PHE A 374 7.76 13.04 -4.40
CA PHE A 374 7.97 11.69 -3.89
C PHE A 374 9.26 11.06 -4.44
N GLU A 375 9.62 11.38 -5.68
CA GLU A 375 10.89 10.94 -6.29
C GLU A 375 12.10 11.40 -5.48
N ASP A 376 12.08 12.63 -4.96
CA ASP A 376 13.16 13.16 -4.13
C ASP A 376 13.21 12.48 -2.76
N ILE A 377 12.05 12.24 -2.14
CA ILE A 377 11.97 11.52 -0.86
C ILE A 377 12.47 10.09 -1.01
N PHE A 378 12.03 9.40 -2.07
CA PHE A 378 12.45 8.04 -2.36
C PHE A 378 13.97 7.98 -2.61
N ALA A 379 14.54 8.89 -3.39
CA ALA A 379 15.98 8.98 -3.63
C ALA A 379 16.78 9.16 -2.34
N ASP A 380 16.33 10.05 -1.46
CA ASP A 380 16.98 10.32 -0.19
C ASP A 380 16.86 9.13 0.77
N TRP A 381 15.68 8.52 0.86
CA TRP A 381 15.43 7.33 1.65
C TRP A 381 16.33 6.16 1.24
N ARG A 382 16.51 5.92 -0.06
CA ARG A 382 17.42 4.89 -0.56
C ARG A 382 18.89 5.14 -0.16
N ALA A 383 19.30 6.39 -0.08
CA ALA A 383 20.62 6.74 0.45
C ALA A 383 20.67 6.62 1.98
N ALA A 384 19.60 6.99 2.69
CA ALA A 384 19.48 6.87 4.15
C ALA A 384 19.61 5.41 4.61
N ASN A 385 18.95 4.47 3.91
CA ASN A 385 19.07 3.03 4.17
C ASN A 385 20.52 2.52 4.16
N TYR A 386 21.41 3.15 3.39
CA TYR A 386 22.81 2.74 3.29
C TYR A 386 23.73 3.55 4.23
N LEU A 387 23.44 4.83 4.44
CA LEU A 387 24.33 5.74 5.16
C LEU A 387 24.07 5.76 6.67
N ASP A 388 22.80 5.78 7.04
CA ASP A 388 22.28 6.00 8.38
C ASP A 388 23.14 6.90 9.28
N ASP A 389 23.41 8.13 8.81
CA ASP A 389 24.30 9.07 9.50
C ASP A 389 23.62 10.44 9.70
N PRO A 390 23.12 10.74 10.92
CA PRO A 390 22.37 11.96 11.18
C PRO A 390 23.24 13.22 11.12
N SER A 391 24.56 13.08 11.03
CA SER A 391 25.47 14.22 10.84
C SER A 391 25.53 14.72 9.40
N LEU A 392 25.00 13.94 8.44
CA LEU A 392 25.01 14.28 7.02
C LEU A 392 23.77 15.08 6.63
N ALA A 393 23.98 16.16 5.87
CA ALA A 393 22.92 16.94 5.22
C ALA A 393 21.74 17.28 6.15
N ASP A 394 22.05 17.76 7.36
CA ASP A 394 21.07 18.12 8.39
C ASP A 394 20.12 16.95 8.78
N GLY A 395 20.62 15.71 8.74
CA GLY A 395 19.86 14.51 9.10
C GLY A 395 19.14 13.83 7.94
N GLN A 396 19.27 14.35 6.71
CA GLN A 396 18.57 13.85 5.53
C GLN A 396 18.83 12.37 5.19
N TYR A 397 19.98 11.82 5.59
CA TYR A 397 20.38 10.45 5.26
C TYR A 397 20.45 9.55 6.49
N ALA A 398 19.49 9.69 7.40
CA ALA A 398 19.44 8.91 8.64
C ALA A 398 18.03 8.69 9.16
N TYR A 399 17.93 7.71 10.04
CA TYR A 399 16.81 7.52 10.95
C TYR A 399 17.12 8.17 12.31
N SER A 400 16.08 8.59 13.03
CA SER A 400 16.23 9.22 14.34
C SER A 400 16.17 8.19 15.48
N GLU A 401 15.30 7.19 15.35
CA GLU A 401 15.09 6.13 16.34
C GLU A 401 15.56 4.75 15.88
N LEU A 402 15.67 4.53 14.57
CA LEU A 402 16.04 3.24 13.98
C LEU A 402 17.53 3.18 13.64
N ASP A 403 18.06 1.97 13.53
CA ASP A 403 19.42 1.64 13.09
C ASP A 403 19.31 0.37 12.22
N PRO A 404 18.80 0.49 10.97
CA PRO A 404 18.56 -0.65 10.11
C PRO A 404 19.88 -1.27 9.62
N ASP A 405 19.89 -2.59 9.40
CA ASP A 405 21.03 -3.29 8.80
C ASP A 405 21.35 -2.72 7.41
N ASP A 406 22.65 -2.64 7.07
CA ASP A 406 23.11 -2.26 5.73
C ASP A 406 22.40 -3.08 4.63
N PRO A 407 21.92 -2.45 3.54
CA PRO A 407 21.29 -3.17 2.45
C PRO A 407 22.31 -4.05 1.73
N VAL A 408 21.89 -5.26 1.38
CA VAL A 408 22.72 -6.23 0.67
C VAL A 408 23.07 -5.67 -0.71
N LEU A 409 24.37 -5.64 -1.00
CA LEU A 409 24.89 -5.25 -2.30
C LEU A 409 24.46 -6.25 -3.38
N ASP A 410 24.04 -5.74 -4.55
CA ASP A 410 23.83 -6.55 -5.74
C ASP A 410 25.19 -7.07 -6.27
N ILE A 411 26.20 -6.19 -6.34
CA ILE A 411 27.56 -6.58 -6.73
C ILE A 411 28.62 -5.61 -6.21
N ALA A 412 29.85 -6.10 -6.04
CA ALA A 412 31.03 -5.28 -5.76
C ALA A 412 32.08 -5.45 -6.88
N HIS A 413 32.58 -4.33 -7.41
CA HIS A 413 33.63 -4.30 -8.44
C HIS A 413 34.94 -3.79 -7.86
N ALA A 414 36.01 -4.56 -8.03
CA ALA A 414 37.37 -4.18 -7.61
C ALA A 414 38.35 -4.06 -8.80
N SER A 415 37.86 -4.15 -10.04
CA SER A 415 38.68 -4.12 -11.25
C SER A 415 37.88 -3.54 -12.41
N PHE A 416 38.52 -2.64 -13.16
CA PHE A 416 37.92 -1.88 -14.25
C PHE A 416 38.75 -2.06 -15.54
N PRO A 417 38.13 -2.03 -16.73
CA PRO A 417 36.74 -1.65 -17.00
C PRO A 417 35.73 -2.77 -16.71
N VAL A 418 34.47 -2.39 -16.44
CA VAL A 418 33.33 -3.30 -16.32
C VAL A 418 32.13 -2.77 -17.09
N GLN A 419 31.31 -3.67 -17.62
CA GLN A 419 30.03 -3.37 -18.28
C GLN A 419 29.03 -4.44 -17.88
N ARG A 420 27.81 -4.05 -17.50
CA ARG A 420 26.74 -4.98 -17.11
C ARG A 420 25.38 -4.46 -17.57
N THR A 421 24.60 -5.35 -18.17
CA THR A 421 23.17 -5.18 -18.46
C THR A 421 22.36 -6.04 -17.48
N THR A 422 21.36 -5.48 -16.83
CA THR A 422 20.52 -6.16 -15.82
C THR A 422 19.16 -5.47 -15.72
N THR A 423 18.34 -5.89 -14.77
CA THR A 423 17.04 -5.27 -14.44
C THR A 423 16.96 -4.93 -12.96
N VAL A 424 16.05 -4.01 -12.62
CA VAL A 424 15.63 -3.65 -11.25
C VAL A 424 14.11 -3.58 -11.21
N HIS A 425 13.47 -3.89 -10.09
CA HIS A 425 12.03 -3.69 -9.93
C HIS A 425 11.70 -2.19 -9.85
N GLN A 426 10.46 -1.82 -10.19
CA GLN A 426 10.01 -0.43 -10.00
C GLN A 426 10.04 -0.13 -8.51
N TYR A 427 10.51 1.06 -8.14
CA TYR A 427 10.74 1.45 -6.76
C TYR A 427 11.56 0.44 -5.94
N GLY A 428 12.37 -0.41 -6.58
CA GLY A 428 13.44 -1.21 -5.99
C GLY A 428 14.79 -0.50 -6.10
N ALA A 429 15.85 -1.09 -5.53
CA ALA A 429 17.20 -0.53 -5.64
C ALA A 429 18.29 -1.60 -5.74
N ASP A 430 19.19 -1.42 -6.72
CA ASP A 430 20.46 -2.13 -6.82
C ASP A 430 21.58 -1.30 -6.20
N TYR A 431 22.27 -1.86 -5.19
CA TYR A 431 23.45 -1.25 -4.55
C TYR A 431 24.74 -1.88 -5.10
N ILE A 432 25.52 -1.09 -5.83
CA ILE A 432 26.75 -1.54 -6.52
C ILE A 432 27.97 -0.88 -5.87
N GLU A 433 28.81 -1.65 -5.19
CA GLU A 433 30.02 -1.12 -4.55
C GLU A 433 31.19 -1.05 -5.54
N LEU A 434 31.88 0.09 -5.54
CA LEU A 434 33.08 0.37 -6.33
C LEU A 434 34.29 0.47 -5.41
N GLN A 435 35.24 -0.42 -5.63
CA GLN A 435 36.51 -0.50 -4.93
C GLN A 435 37.67 -0.37 -5.93
N GLY A 436 38.83 0.10 -5.48
CA GLY A 436 40.03 0.14 -6.31
C GLY A 436 40.80 1.44 -6.17
N HIS A 437 41.48 1.84 -7.23
CA HIS A 437 42.32 3.03 -7.24
C HIS A 437 42.17 3.84 -8.53
N GLY A 438 42.19 5.16 -8.41
CA GLY A 438 42.21 6.09 -9.54
C GLY A 438 40.87 6.77 -9.80
N ASP A 439 40.78 7.42 -10.95
CA ASP A 439 39.55 8.07 -11.40
C ASP A 439 38.74 7.07 -12.22
N LEU A 440 37.40 7.17 -12.18
CA LEU A 440 36.48 6.33 -12.92
C LEU A 440 35.43 7.19 -13.64
N ASN A 441 35.15 6.83 -14.89
CA ASN A 441 34.02 7.32 -15.66
C ASN A 441 32.90 6.28 -15.57
N ILE A 442 31.76 6.66 -15.01
CA ILE A 442 30.55 5.85 -14.89
C ILE A 442 29.56 6.35 -15.93
N GLU A 443 29.17 5.48 -16.85
CA GLU A 443 28.13 5.72 -17.86
C GLU A 443 26.93 4.82 -17.57
N PHE A 444 25.72 5.36 -17.72
CA PHE A 444 24.46 4.65 -17.50
C PHE A 444 23.54 4.80 -18.72
N THR A 445 22.76 3.75 -19.00
CA THR A 445 21.68 3.78 -19.99
C THR A 445 20.52 2.91 -19.50
N GLY A 446 19.36 3.52 -19.28
CA GLY A 446 18.11 2.83 -18.94
C GLY A 446 17.20 2.61 -20.16
N SER A 447 16.23 1.71 -20.03
CA SER A 447 15.10 1.64 -20.96
C SER A 447 14.25 2.92 -20.87
N THR A 448 13.69 3.39 -21.98
CA THR A 448 12.85 4.60 -22.02
C THR A 448 11.36 4.30 -21.89
N GLN A 449 10.97 3.03 -22.03
CA GLN A 449 9.58 2.57 -21.94
C GLN A 449 9.53 1.22 -21.23
N VAL A 450 8.39 0.97 -20.60
CA VAL A 450 8.02 -0.29 -19.96
C VAL A 450 6.55 -0.57 -20.27
N LYS A 451 6.12 -1.84 -20.19
CA LYS A 451 4.70 -2.17 -20.32
C LYS A 451 3.95 -1.77 -19.06
N LEU A 452 2.66 -1.48 -19.19
CA LEU A 452 1.78 -1.30 -18.04
C LEU A 452 1.49 -2.66 -17.37
N ILE A 453 1.12 -3.65 -18.18
CA ILE A 453 0.83 -5.05 -17.77
C ILE A 453 1.47 -6.06 -18.75
N PRO A 454 1.69 -7.32 -18.35
CA PRO A 454 2.43 -8.31 -19.14
C PRO A 454 1.62 -8.93 -20.30
N ASN A 455 0.87 -8.14 -21.06
CA ASN A 455 0.13 -8.58 -22.24
C ASN A 455 0.47 -7.79 -23.52
N GLU A 456 -0.18 -8.15 -24.61
CA GLU A 456 -0.38 -7.33 -25.81
C GLU A 456 -1.89 -7.26 -26.02
N ALA A 457 -2.42 -6.19 -26.62
CA ALA A 457 -3.82 -6.14 -27.04
C ALA A 457 -4.14 -7.37 -27.92
N HIS A 458 -5.35 -7.93 -27.79
CA HIS A 458 -5.72 -9.13 -28.55
C HIS A 458 -5.76 -8.82 -30.04
N GLY A 459 -6.39 -7.68 -30.37
CA GLY A 459 -6.39 -7.06 -31.69
C GLY A 459 -5.70 -5.69 -31.66
N GLY A 460 -5.13 -5.28 -32.78
CA GLY A 460 -4.69 -3.89 -32.95
C GLY A 460 -3.58 -3.44 -31.98
N ARG A 461 -3.80 -2.28 -31.35
CA ARG A 461 -2.88 -1.59 -30.43
C ARG A 461 -3.52 -1.30 -29.08
N TYR A 462 -4.83 -1.09 -29.01
CA TYR A 462 -5.51 -0.63 -27.81
C TYR A 462 -6.40 -1.71 -27.21
N GLN A 463 -6.57 -1.66 -25.90
CA GLN A 463 -7.47 -2.51 -25.14
C GLN A 463 -8.16 -1.69 -24.06
N TRP A 464 -9.28 -2.19 -23.54
CA TRP A 464 -9.81 -1.72 -22.27
C TRP A 464 -9.06 -2.39 -21.13
N TYR A 465 -8.68 -1.60 -20.13
CA TYR A 465 -7.96 -2.04 -18.94
C TYR A 465 -8.65 -1.50 -17.69
N SER A 466 -8.83 -2.35 -16.69
CA SER A 466 -9.60 -2.06 -15.49
C SER A 466 -8.97 -1.08 -14.52
N ASN A 467 -7.68 -0.79 -14.66
CA ASN A 467 -6.85 -0.26 -13.58
C ASN A 467 -6.57 -1.33 -12.47
N ARG A 468 -5.72 -0.96 -11.53
CA ARG A 468 -5.42 -1.68 -10.28
C ARG A 468 -5.90 -0.83 -9.10
N GLY A 469 -6.29 -1.47 -8.01
CA GLY A 469 -6.67 -0.80 -6.79
C GLY A 469 -7.20 -1.79 -5.75
N ASP A 470 -6.98 -1.46 -4.48
CA ASP A 470 -7.54 -2.17 -3.33
C ASP A 470 -8.93 -1.58 -3.01
N ASP A 471 -9.82 -2.38 -2.43
CA ASP A 471 -11.23 -2.07 -2.11
C ASP A 471 -11.95 -1.27 -3.22
N SER A 472 -11.89 -1.78 -4.45
CA SER A 472 -12.31 -1.06 -5.65
C SER A 472 -13.40 -1.76 -6.48
N ASP A 473 -14.11 -0.99 -7.32
CA ASP A 473 -15.26 -1.42 -8.13
C ASP A 473 -15.28 -0.71 -9.49
N MET A 474 -14.44 -1.21 -10.39
CA MET A 474 -14.23 -0.66 -11.73
C MET A 474 -15.22 -1.25 -12.72
N ARG A 475 -15.83 -0.39 -13.53
CA ARG A 475 -16.98 -0.75 -14.39
C ARG A 475 -16.77 -0.20 -15.80
N LEU A 476 -17.14 -1.00 -16.80
CA LEU A 476 -17.18 -0.63 -18.21
C LEU A 476 -18.57 -0.96 -18.75
N THR A 477 -19.42 0.06 -18.94
CA THR A 477 -20.85 -0.12 -19.21
C THR A 477 -21.27 0.44 -20.57
N ARG A 478 -22.21 -0.23 -21.24
CA ARG A 478 -22.84 0.27 -22.47
C ARG A 478 -24.27 -0.19 -22.66
N THR A 479 -25.09 0.66 -23.28
CA THR A 479 -26.46 0.32 -23.71
C THR A 479 -26.50 -0.36 -25.08
N PHE A 480 -27.31 -1.40 -25.21
CA PHE A 480 -27.64 -2.08 -26.47
C PHE A 480 -29.15 -2.22 -26.66
N ASP A 481 -29.62 -2.01 -27.89
CA ASP A 481 -31.03 -2.19 -28.26
C ASP A 481 -31.24 -3.57 -28.88
N LEU A 482 -31.80 -4.51 -28.11
CA LEU A 482 -32.11 -5.87 -28.55
C LEU A 482 -33.59 -6.05 -28.92
N ARG A 483 -34.37 -4.96 -29.03
CA ARG A 483 -35.83 -5.01 -29.20
C ARG A 483 -36.29 -5.73 -30.47
N ASP A 484 -35.49 -5.67 -31.53
CA ASP A 484 -35.80 -6.27 -32.83
C ASP A 484 -35.21 -7.69 -33.00
N LEU A 485 -34.56 -8.23 -31.96
CA LEU A 485 -33.95 -9.56 -31.97
C LEU A 485 -34.82 -10.60 -31.27
N THR A 486 -34.61 -11.87 -31.62
CA THR A 486 -35.22 -13.03 -30.95
C THR A 486 -34.22 -13.85 -30.13
N SER A 487 -32.93 -13.58 -30.32
CA SER A 487 -31.78 -14.15 -29.64
C SER A 487 -30.60 -13.20 -29.85
N ALA A 488 -29.65 -13.18 -28.91
CA ALA A 488 -28.44 -12.38 -29.03
C ALA A 488 -27.31 -13.06 -28.26
N THR A 489 -26.09 -12.90 -28.75
CA THR A 489 -24.88 -13.42 -28.09
C THR A 489 -23.86 -12.30 -27.96
N LEU A 490 -23.36 -12.06 -26.74
CA LEU A 490 -22.17 -11.22 -26.55
C LEU A 490 -20.94 -12.08 -26.72
N GLN A 491 -20.00 -11.61 -27.54
CA GLN A 491 -18.66 -12.18 -27.66
C GLN A 491 -17.63 -11.11 -27.28
N ALA A 492 -16.64 -11.48 -26.48
CA ALA A 492 -15.53 -10.61 -26.12
C ALA A 492 -14.28 -11.44 -25.82
N TRP A 493 -13.11 -10.88 -26.09
CA TRP A 493 -11.86 -11.43 -25.62
C TRP A 493 -11.52 -10.83 -24.26
N LEU A 494 -11.19 -11.69 -23.31
CA LEU A 494 -10.88 -11.34 -21.94
C LEU A 494 -9.45 -11.79 -21.60
N TRP A 495 -8.72 -10.95 -20.88
CA TRP A 495 -7.43 -11.29 -20.27
C TRP A 495 -7.47 -10.83 -18.82
N TYR A 496 -7.11 -11.68 -17.88
CA TYR A 496 -7.06 -11.31 -16.48
C TYR A 496 -5.96 -12.06 -15.75
N ASP A 497 -5.35 -11.36 -14.81
CA ASP A 497 -4.47 -11.89 -13.78
C ASP A 497 -4.87 -11.12 -12.51
N ILE A 498 -5.79 -11.71 -11.76
CA ILE A 498 -6.45 -11.17 -10.56
C ILE A 498 -6.36 -12.18 -9.42
N GLU A 499 -6.47 -11.77 -8.17
CA GLU A 499 -6.28 -12.69 -7.03
C GLU A 499 -7.32 -13.81 -7.06
N GLU A 500 -6.87 -15.06 -6.93
CA GLU A 500 -7.76 -16.22 -7.05
C GLU A 500 -8.65 -16.35 -5.80
N ASP A 501 -9.96 -16.41 -6.01
CA ASP A 501 -10.99 -16.57 -4.98
C ASP A 501 -11.16 -15.40 -3.98
N TRP A 502 -10.45 -14.29 -4.20
CA TRP A 502 -10.58 -13.02 -3.44
C TRP A 502 -11.16 -11.91 -4.32
N ASP A 503 -10.54 -11.73 -5.49
CA ASP A 503 -10.89 -10.79 -6.53
C ASP A 503 -11.80 -11.40 -7.60
N TYR A 504 -12.79 -10.63 -8.08
CA TYR A 504 -13.76 -11.14 -9.05
C TYR A 504 -14.09 -10.13 -10.15
N ALA A 505 -14.05 -10.61 -11.40
CA ALA A 505 -14.58 -9.92 -12.56
C ALA A 505 -15.89 -10.56 -13.06
N TYR A 506 -16.78 -9.75 -13.62
CA TYR A 506 -18.14 -10.14 -14.00
C TYR A 506 -18.51 -9.61 -15.39
N VAL A 507 -19.40 -10.35 -16.07
CA VAL A 507 -20.26 -9.80 -17.11
C VAL A 507 -21.67 -9.69 -16.53
N ALA A 508 -22.20 -8.48 -16.47
CA ALA A 508 -23.50 -8.20 -15.88
C ALA A 508 -24.45 -7.56 -16.91
N VAL A 509 -25.74 -7.90 -16.82
CA VAL A 509 -26.79 -7.36 -17.70
C VAL A 509 -27.91 -6.76 -16.87
N SER A 510 -28.43 -5.61 -17.30
CA SER A 510 -29.58 -4.96 -16.67
C SER A 510 -30.60 -4.54 -17.73
N ASP A 511 -31.88 -4.85 -17.51
CA ASP A 511 -33.01 -4.41 -18.34
C ASP A 511 -33.90 -3.35 -17.64
N ASP A 512 -33.51 -2.89 -16.45
CA ASP A 512 -34.22 -1.93 -15.61
C ASP A 512 -33.49 -0.60 -15.41
N LYS A 513 -32.52 -0.31 -16.28
CA LYS A 513 -31.66 0.89 -16.28
C LYS A 513 -30.62 0.92 -15.16
N GLY A 514 -30.16 -0.25 -14.72
CA GLY A 514 -29.04 -0.40 -13.81
C GLY A 514 -29.44 -0.42 -12.33
N GLU A 515 -30.73 -0.57 -12.03
CA GLU A 515 -31.22 -0.73 -10.66
C GLU A 515 -30.87 -2.13 -10.13
N THR A 516 -31.03 -3.16 -10.96
CA THR A 516 -30.60 -4.54 -10.70
C THR A 516 -29.79 -5.10 -11.86
N TRP A 517 -28.95 -6.09 -11.56
CA TRP A 517 -28.01 -6.67 -12.51
C TRP A 517 -27.95 -8.19 -12.38
N ASP A 518 -28.19 -8.87 -13.50
CA ASP A 518 -28.04 -10.31 -13.62
C ASP A 518 -26.58 -10.65 -13.99
N LEU A 519 -25.93 -11.44 -13.14
CA LEU A 519 -24.56 -11.93 -13.35
C LEU A 519 -24.56 -13.11 -14.32
N MET A 520 -23.91 -12.94 -15.46
CA MET A 520 -24.01 -13.86 -16.58
C MET A 520 -22.94 -14.95 -16.52
N ALA A 521 -23.37 -16.21 -16.53
CA ALA A 521 -22.45 -17.34 -16.64
C ALA A 521 -21.85 -17.44 -18.05
N GLY A 522 -20.53 -17.62 -18.09
CA GLY A 522 -19.74 -17.81 -19.31
C GLY A 522 -19.01 -19.15 -19.31
N LYS A 523 -18.11 -19.32 -20.27
CA LYS A 523 -17.33 -20.54 -20.42
C LYS A 523 -16.26 -20.67 -19.33
N HIS A 524 -15.62 -19.56 -18.95
CA HIS A 524 -14.54 -19.53 -17.97
C HIS A 524 -14.99 -18.94 -16.62
N THR A 525 -16.29 -18.78 -16.38
CA THR A 525 -16.80 -18.36 -15.07
C THR A 525 -16.84 -19.51 -14.07
N THR A 526 -16.60 -19.21 -12.79
CA THR A 526 -16.79 -20.09 -11.64
C THR A 526 -17.90 -19.54 -10.71
N THR A 527 -18.36 -20.38 -9.78
CA THR A 527 -19.22 -19.98 -8.65
C THR A 527 -18.53 -20.28 -7.32
N SER A 528 -17.21 -20.51 -7.35
CA SER A 528 -16.37 -20.62 -6.16
C SER A 528 -16.44 -19.31 -5.38
N ASN A 529 -16.59 -19.42 -4.06
CA ASN A 529 -16.69 -18.28 -3.16
C ASN A 529 -16.21 -18.65 -1.75
N PRO A 530 -14.97 -19.13 -1.57
CA PRO A 530 -14.50 -19.57 -0.27
C PRO A 530 -14.40 -18.41 0.73
N GLN A 531 -14.22 -17.17 0.28
CA GLN A 531 -14.10 -15.96 1.12
C GLN A 531 -15.38 -15.14 1.28
N GLY A 532 -16.45 -15.48 0.57
CA GLY A 532 -17.69 -14.71 0.61
C GLY A 532 -17.67 -13.44 -0.26
N ASN A 533 -16.59 -13.18 -0.99
CA ASN A 533 -16.39 -12.01 -1.86
C ASN A 533 -17.11 -12.09 -3.21
N SER A 534 -17.48 -13.29 -3.67
CA SER A 534 -18.21 -13.48 -4.93
C SER A 534 -19.72 -13.24 -4.78
N PHE A 535 -20.31 -12.61 -5.80
CA PHE A 535 -21.77 -12.39 -5.89
C PHE A 535 -22.50 -13.39 -6.79
N GLY A 536 -21.79 -14.23 -7.56
CA GLY A 536 -22.39 -15.14 -8.53
C GLY A 536 -21.38 -15.72 -9.53
N PRO A 537 -21.81 -16.09 -10.75
CA PRO A 537 -20.90 -16.51 -11.81
C PRO A 537 -19.87 -15.41 -12.15
N ALA A 538 -18.58 -15.71 -11.97
CA ALA A 538 -17.51 -14.72 -12.04
C ALA A 538 -16.20 -15.30 -12.61
N PHE A 539 -15.29 -14.42 -13.04
CA PHE A 539 -13.90 -14.75 -13.35
C PHE A 539 -13.01 -14.42 -12.16
N THR A 540 -12.01 -15.26 -11.88
CA THR A 540 -11.03 -15.07 -10.82
C THR A 540 -9.74 -15.82 -11.18
N GLY A 541 -8.61 -15.46 -10.58
CA GLY A 541 -7.30 -16.07 -10.86
C GLY A 541 -6.70 -15.66 -12.21
N ILE A 542 -6.17 -16.63 -12.96
CA ILE A 542 -5.39 -16.39 -14.18
C ILE A 542 -6.15 -16.87 -15.43
N SER A 543 -6.38 -15.99 -16.39
CA SER A 543 -7.09 -16.33 -17.63
C SER A 543 -6.33 -17.36 -18.46
N GLY A 544 -7.03 -18.39 -18.94
CA GLY A 544 -6.42 -19.53 -19.64
C GLY A 544 -5.93 -20.65 -18.72
N GLY A 545 -5.96 -20.47 -17.39
CA GLY A 545 -5.80 -21.52 -16.39
C GLY A 545 -4.38 -22.12 -16.25
N GLY A 546 -3.35 -21.37 -16.65
CA GLY A 546 -1.94 -21.75 -16.43
C GLY A 546 -1.19 -20.67 -15.67
N ASP A 547 0.12 -20.85 -15.49
CA ASP A 547 0.97 -19.92 -14.72
C ASP A 547 1.14 -18.51 -15.35
N LYS A 548 0.60 -18.31 -16.55
CA LYS A 548 0.63 -17.03 -17.27
C LYS A 548 -0.71 -16.76 -17.93
N PRO A 549 -1.23 -15.54 -17.80
CA PRO A 549 -2.52 -15.16 -18.37
C PRO A 549 -2.49 -15.15 -19.90
N GLN A 550 -3.58 -15.59 -20.51
CA GLN A 550 -3.80 -15.61 -21.95
C GLN A 550 -5.17 -15.03 -22.28
N TRP A 551 -5.27 -14.39 -23.44
CA TRP A 551 -6.57 -13.98 -23.96
C TRP A 551 -7.47 -15.20 -24.18
N VAL A 552 -8.67 -15.16 -23.62
CA VAL A 552 -9.71 -16.17 -23.77
C VAL A 552 -10.96 -15.56 -24.36
N LEU A 553 -11.57 -16.26 -25.32
CA LEU A 553 -12.84 -15.85 -25.90
C LEU A 553 -13.98 -16.27 -24.96
N GLU A 554 -14.81 -15.30 -24.60
CA GLU A 554 -16.10 -15.50 -23.94
C GLU A 554 -17.27 -15.38 -24.89
N GLU A 555 -18.30 -16.20 -24.64
CA GLU A 555 -19.57 -16.19 -25.35
C GLU A 555 -20.70 -16.25 -24.32
N ILE A 556 -21.45 -15.16 -24.19
CA ILE A 556 -22.52 -14.99 -23.21
C ILE A 556 -23.87 -14.95 -23.94
N ASP A 557 -24.78 -15.85 -23.56
CA ASP A 557 -26.14 -15.89 -24.11
C ASP A 557 -27.00 -14.76 -23.52
N LEU A 558 -27.43 -13.84 -24.38
CA LEU A 558 -28.31 -12.72 -24.04
C LEU A 558 -29.75 -12.96 -24.49
N SER A 559 -30.10 -14.16 -24.94
CA SER A 559 -31.42 -14.44 -25.53
C SER A 559 -32.58 -14.18 -24.58
N ALA A 560 -32.35 -14.26 -23.27
CA ALA A 560 -33.35 -13.90 -22.25
C ALA A 560 -33.79 -12.42 -22.32
N TYR A 561 -32.92 -11.55 -22.83
CA TYR A 561 -33.16 -10.11 -22.96
C TYR A 561 -33.53 -9.66 -24.39
N ALA A 562 -33.66 -10.61 -25.33
CA ALA A 562 -34.14 -10.30 -26.66
C ALA A 562 -35.56 -9.69 -26.57
N GLY A 563 -35.79 -8.58 -27.28
CA GLY A 563 -37.03 -7.79 -27.15
C GLY A 563 -36.93 -6.60 -26.18
N HIS A 564 -35.78 -6.41 -25.51
CA HIS A 564 -35.54 -5.34 -24.54
C HIS A 564 -34.39 -4.42 -24.98
N GLU A 565 -34.30 -3.24 -24.38
CA GLU A 565 -33.10 -2.41 -24.38
C GLU A 565 -32.37 -2.72 -23.08
N VAL A 566 -31.07 -3.03 -23.14
CA VAL A 566 -30.29 -3.49 -21.98
C VAL A 566 -29.02 -2.68 -21.80
N LEU A 567 -28.53 -2.64 -20.56
CA LEU A 567 -27.15 -2.32 -20.24
C LEU A 567 -26.35 -3.62 -20.15
N ILE A 568 -25.16 -3.62 -20.72
CA ILE A 568 -24.15 -4.66 -20.55
C ILE A 568 -22.96 -4.02 -19.86
N ARG A 569 -22.39 -4.71 -18.88
CA ARG A 569 -21.27 -4.24 -18.09
C ARG A 569 -20.21 -5.32 -17.93
N PHE A 570 -18.95 -4.92 -18.07
CA PHE A 570 -17.81 -5.63 -17.49
C PHE A 570 -17.45 -4.94 -16.18
N GLU A 571 -17.33 -5.70 -15.10
CA GLU A 571 -17.13 -5.16 -13.75
C GLU A 571 -16.02 -5.94 -13.06
N TYR A 572 -15.07 -5.26 -12.44
CA TYR A 572 -13.99 -5.87 -11.65
C TYR A 572 -14.04 -5.29 -10.25
N ILE A 573 -14.21 -6.19 -9.28
CA ILE A 573 -14.37 -5.88 -7.86
C ILE A 573 -13.20 -6.51 -7.13
N THR A 574 -12.45 -5.69 -6.39
CA THR A 574 -11.32 -6.15 -5.58
C THR A 574 -11.69 -6.24 -4.10
N ASP A 575 -10.95 -7.05 -3.35
CA ASP A 575 -11.08 -7.10 -1.90
C ASP A 575 -10.18 -6.08 -1.18
N ASP A 576 -9.86 -6.29 0.09
CA ASP A 576 -9.34 -5.22 0.97
C ASP A 576 -7.85 -4.91 0.70
N ALA A 577 -7.09 -5.84 0.12
CA ALA A 577 -5.66 -5.70 -0.12
C ALA A 577 -5.20 -6.70 -1.19
N VAL A 578 -3.95 -6.56 -1.64
CA VAL A 578 -3.34 -7.40 -2.68
C VAL A 578 -4.08 -7.30 -4.01
N ASN A 579 -3.47 -6.59 -4.95
CA ASN A 579 -3.96 -6.58 -6.33
C ASN A 579 -2.89 -7.05 -7.31
N ARG A 580 -3.33 -7.85 -8.27
CA ARG A 580 -2.49 -8.34 -9.38
C ARG A 580 -2.56 -7.38 -10.57
N ALA A 581 -2.22 -7.85 -11.77
CA ALA A 581 -2.15 -7.01 -12.96
C ALA A 581 -3.52 -6.48 -13.41
N GLY A 582 -4.64 -7.11 -13.04
CA GLY A 582 -5.99 -6.61 -13.31
C GLY A 582 -6.69 -7.32 -14.48
N PHE A 583 -7.67 -6.63 -15.08
CA PHE A 583 -8.60 -7.20 -16.07
C PHE A 583 -8.64 -6.37 -17.36
N CYS A 584 -8.62 -7.04 -18.51
CA CYS A 584 -8.70 -6.45 -19.84
C CYS A 584 -9.81 -7.04 -20.70
N VAL A 585 -10.39 -6.18 -21.54
CA VAL A 585 -11.45 -6.52 -22.48
C VAL A 585 -11.08 -6.00 -23.87
N ASP A 586 -11.25 -6.83 -24.89
CA ASP A 586 -10.97 -6.47 -26.28
C ASP A 586 -11.92 -7.21 -27.25
N ASP A 587 -11.99 -6.76 -28.50
CA ASP A 587 -12.73 -7.40 -29.61
C ASP A 587 -14.18 -7.76 -29.24
N ILE A 588 -14.95 -6.77 -28.79
CA ILE A 588 -16.33 -6.92 -28.31
C ILE A 588 -17.31 -6.97 -29.50
N SER A 589 -18.23 -7.92 -29.55
CA SER A 589 -19.23 -8.00 -30.61
C SER A 589 -20.56 -8.60 -30.16
N ILE A 590 -21.63 -8.19 -30.87
CA ILE A 590 -22.96 -8.82 -30.83
C ILE A 590 -23.35 -9.10 -32.28
N PRO A 591 -23.03 -10.30 -32.82
CA PRO A 591 -23.19 -10.60 -34.24
C PRO A 591 -24.63 -10.43 -34.75
N GLU A 592 -25.64 -10.74 -33.93
CA GLU A 592 -27.06 -10.59 -34.29
C GLU A 592 -27.46 -9.12 -34.48
N LEU A 593 -26.76 -8.18 -33.84
CA LEU A 593 -26.88 -6.74 -34.07
C LEU A 593 -25.95 -6.21 -35.18
N SER A 594 -25.09 -7.05 -35.75
CA SER A 594 -23.95 -6.62 -36.58
C SER A 594 -23.06 -5.58 -35.89
N TYR A 595 -22.94 -5.68 -34.56
CA TYR A 595 -22.09 -4.83 -33.74
C TYR A 595 -20.72 -5.49 -33.55
N ALA A 596 -19.64 -4.72 -33.73
CA ALA A 596 -18.27 -5.13 -33.43
C ALA A 596 -17.42 -3.89 -33.08
N HIS A 597 -16.57 -4.02 -32.06
CA HIS A 597 -15.69 -2.98 -31.57
C HIS A 597 -14.35 -3.57 -31.11
N ASP A 598 -13.28 -3.19 -31.79
CA ASP A 598 -11.89 -3.62 -31.58
C ASP A 598 -11.08 -2.60 -30.76
N VAL A 599 -11.75 -1.65 -30.11
CA VAL A 599 -11.13 -0.61 -29.26
C VAL A 599 -10.18 0.35 -30.02
N GLU A 600 -10.04 0.26 -31.34
CA GLU A 600 -9.08 1.08 -32.10
C GLU A 600 -9.57 2.50 -32.40
N SER A 601 -10.89 2.71 -32.46
CA SER A 601 -11.51 3.93 -32.98
C SER A 601 -12.12 4.86 -31.91
N GLY A 602 -11.63 4.78 -30.67
CA GLY A 602 -12.17 5.48 -29.51
C GLY A 602 -13.13 4.59 -28.71
N ASP A 603 -14.00 5.20 -27.90
CA ASP A 603 -14.66 4.45 -26.83
C ASP A 603 -15.96 3.75 -27.26
N ASP A 604 -16.48 3.98 -28.46
CA ASP A 604 -17.71 3.29 -28.89
C ASP A 604 -19.00 3.92 -28.31
N GLY A 605 -18.94 4.62 -27.17
CA GLY A 605 -20.08 4.79 -26.26
C GLY A 605 -20.08 3.78 -25.11
N TRP A 606 -18.97 3.05 -24.91
CA TRP A 606 -18.62 2.49 -23.62
C TRP A 606 -18.26 3.61 -22.66
N ASP A 607 -18.76 3.49 -21.43
CA ASP A 607 -18.50 4.40 -20.32
C ASP A 607 -17.64 3.66 -19.30
N GLY A 608 -16.42 4.14 -19.10
CA GLY A 608 -15.46 3.60 -18.15
C GLY A 608 -15.52 4.37 -16.84
N GLU A 609 -15.78 3.66 -15.74
CA GLU A 609 -15.57 4.13 -14.37
C GLU A 609 -14.42 3.31 -13.80
N GLY A 610 -13.21 3.86 -13.74
CA GLY A 610 -11.99 3.12 -13.42
C GLY A 610 -11.37 2.41 -14.63
N PHE A 611 -12.18 1.95 -15.60
CA PHE A 611 -11.67 1.39 -16.86
C PHE A 611 -11.14 2.45 -17.81
N VAL A 612 -9.98 2.19 -18.40
CA VAL A 612 -9.33 3.07 -19.36
C VAL A 612 -8.97 2.36 -20.65
N ARG A 613 -8.96 3.12 -21.75
CA ARG A 613 -8.46 2.67 -23.05
C ARG A 613 -6.96 2.94 -23.12
N THR A 614 -6.15 1.89 -23.24
CA THR A 614 -4.68 1.97 -23.15
C THR A 614 -3.98 1.25 -24.31
N ASP A 615 -2.78 1.73 -24.68
CA ASP A 615 -1.86 1.04 -25.58
C ASP A 615 -0.79 0.19 -24.86
N ASN A 616 -0.93 0.03 -23.54
CA ASN A 616 -0.05 -0.75 -22.67
C ASN A 616 1.42 -0.28 -22.64
N ILE A 617 1.69 1.01 -22.88
CA ILE A 617 3.05 1.58 -22.86
C ILE A 617 3.14 2.72 -21.86
N LEU A 618 4.12 2.63 -20.95
CA LEU A 618 4.46 3.67 -19.99
C LEU A 618 5.87 4.23 -20.26
N PRO A 619 6.12 5.51 -19.96
CA PRO A 619 7.48 6.03 -19.82
C PRO A 619 8.22 5.31 -18.69
N GLN A 620 9.46 4.87 -18.94
CA GLN A 620 10.34 4.34 -17.90
C GLN A 620 11.36 5.41 -17.50
N ARG A 621 11.54 5.58 -16.19
CA ARG A 621 12.49 6.53 -15.60
C ARG A 621 13.42 5.83 -14.60
N PHE A 622 14.55 6.46 -14.30
CA PHE A 622 15.55 5.95 -13.36
C PHE A 622 16.09 7.05 -12.45
N ILE A 623 16.46 6.66 -11.24
CA ILE A 623 17.26 7.44 -10.31
C ILE A 623 18.60 6.74 -10.16
N VAL A 624 19.68 7.48 -10.42
CA VAL A 624 21.05 6.95 -10.28
C VAL A 624 21.83 7.88 -9.35
N GLN A 625 22.27 7.35 -8.21
CA GLN A 625 23.00 8.09 -7.18
C GLN A 625 24.37 7.47 -6.94
N LEU A 626 25.37 8.31 -6.66
CA LEU A 626 26.70 7.90 -6.25
C LEU A 626 26.96 8.39 -4.82
N ILE A 627 27.15 7.46 -3.90
CA ILE A 627 27.65 7.71 -2.55
C ILE A 627 29.18 7.61 -2.62
N GLU A 628 29.87 8.67 -2.23
CA GLU A 628 31.33 8.71 -2.07
C GLU A 628 31.65 8.66 -0.57
N LEU A 629 32.34 7.60 -0.12
CA LEU A 629 32.72 7.39 1.27
C LEU A 629 34.23 7.63 1.42
N GLY A 630 34.63 8.60 2.24
CA GLY A 630 36.04 8.90 2.45
C GLY A 630 36.25 10.02 3.47
N SER A 631 37.15 10.96 3.18
CA SER A 631 37.40 12.08 4.09
C SER A 631 36.19 13.01 4.26
N GLU A 632 35.29 12.99 3.28
CA GLU A 632 34.00 13.67 3.30
C GLU A 632 33.00 12.73 2.61
N THR A 633 31.87 12.44 3.26
CA THR A 633 30.81 11.65 2.65
C THR A 633 29.94 12.55 1.78
N ARG A 634 29.68 12.13 0.54
CA ARG A 634 28.85 12.88 -0.41
C ARG A 634 27.88 11.97 -1.14
N VAL A 635 26.66 12.46 -1.35
CA VAL A 635 25.67 11.84 -2.22
C VAL A 635 25.52 12.72 -3.45
N ARG A 636 25.64 12.15 -4.65
CA ARG A 636 25.47 12.85 -5.92
C ARG A 636 24.46 12.13 -6.79
N ARG A 637 23.50 12.87 -7.34
CA ARG A 637 22.57 12.35 -8.35
C ARG A 637 23.16 12.51 -9.76
N MET A 638 23.07 11.46 -10.57
CA MET A 638 23.39 11.52 -11.99
C MET A 638 22.22 12.19 -12.72
N ALA A 639 22.48 13.24 -13.49
CA ALA A 639 21.49 13.79 -14.40
C ALA A 639 21.34 12.85 -15.60
N LEU A 640 20.11 12.42 -15.86
CA LEU A 640 19.74 11.62 -17.04
C LEU A 640 19.04 12.50 -18.07
N ASP A 641 19.28 12.23 -19.35
CA ASP A 641 18.56 12.87 -20.45
C ASP A 641 17.22 12.18 -20.78
N GLU A 642 16.50 12.70 -21.78
CA GLU A 642 15.21 12.13 -22.23
C GLU A 642 15.32 10.69 -22.75
N LEU A 643 16.53 10.21 -23.04
CA LEU A 643 16.82 8.83 -23.45
C LEU A 643 17.28 7.95 -22.28
N GLN A 644 17.17 8.45 -21.04
CA GLN A 644 17.62 7.79 -19.82
C GLN A 644 19.12 7.48 -19.85
N GLN A 645 19.93 8.37 -20.44
CA GLN A 645 21.38 8.26 -20.50
C GLN A 645 22.05 9.30 -19.60
N GLY A 646 23.11 8.89 -18.92
CA GLY A 646 23.84 9.76 -18.00
C GLY A 646 25.28 9.35 -17.79
N ARG A 647 26.05 10.26 -17.19
CA ARG A 647 27.44 9.99 -16.81
C ARG A 647 27.84 10.71 -15.53
N LEU A 648 28.73 10.10 -14.76
CA LEU A 648 29.39 10.70 -13.60
C LEU A 648 30.87 10.35 -13.60
N GLU A 649 31.70 11.31 -13.18
CA GLU A 649 33.12 11.09 -12.90
C GLU A 649 33.31 10.92 -11.39
N LEU A 650 34.01 9.86 -10.99
CA LEU A 650 34.46 9.59 -9.62
C LEU A 650 35.97 9.79 -9.58
N HIS A 651 36.45 10.71 -8.74
CA HIS A 651 37.88 11.02 -8.65
C HIS A 651 38.49 10.50 -7.36
N GLY A 652 39.73 10.02 -7.45
CA GLY A 652 40.53 9.68 -6.27
C GLY A 652 40.01 8.47 -5.49
N LEU A 653 39.39 7.48 -6.15
CA LEU A 653 39.05 6.20 -5.52
C LEU A 653 40.33 5.54 -4.96
N GLY A 654 40.22 4.95 -3.77
CA GLY A 654 41.34 4.42 -2.99
C GLY A 654 42.32 5.48 -2.49
N SER A 655 41.94 6.77 -2.47
CA SER A 655 42.71 7.86 -1.89
C SER A 655 41.85 8.81 -1.06
N THR A 656 41.22 9.83 -1.66
CA THR A 656 40.27 10.74 -1.00
C THR A 656 38.89 10.10 -0.82
N VAL A 657 38.50 9.25 -1.76
CA VAL A 657 37.31 8.39 -1.67
C VAL A 657 37.82 6.97 -1.39
N GLU A 658 37.53 6.43 -0.23
CA GLU A 658 37.94 5.09 0.17
C GLU A 658 37.12 4.03 -0.57
N ARG A 659 35.80 4.26 -0.66
CA ARG A 659 34.83 3.41 -1.35
C ARG A 659 33.74 4.28 -1.96
N ALA A 660 33.08 3.79 -3.00
CA ALA A 660 31.88 4.43 -3.51
C ALA A 660 30.79 3.40 -3.76
N VAL A 661 29.52 3.82 -3.68
CA VAL A 661 28.37 2.97 -3.97
C VAL A 661 27.47 3.67 -4.98
N LEU A 662 27.21 2.98 -6.08
CA LEU A 662 26.23 3.39 -7.08
C LEU A 662 24.88 2.77 -6.71
N ILE A 663 23.86 3.59 -6.47
CA ILE A 663 22.48 3.16 -6.23
C ILE A 663 21.71 3.39 -7.52
N ILE A 664 21.04 2.36 -8.02
CA ILE A 664 20.23 2.42 -9.24
C ILE A 664 18.81 1.96 -8.90
N SER A 665 17.83 2.82 -9.14
CA SER A 665 16.41 2.53 -8.97
C SER A 665 15.65 2.84 -10.25
N GLY A 666 14.79 1.93 -10.68
CA GLY A 666 13.80 2.17 -11.74
C GLY A 666 12.50 2.66 -11.14
N TYR A 667 11.76 3.51 -11.84
CA TYR A 667 10.39 3.84 -11.46
C TYR A 667 9.49 4.12 -12.66
N ALA A 668 8.29 3.56 -12.57
CA ALA A 668 7.11 3.79 -13.39
C ALA A 668 5.90 3.52 -12.46
N PRO A 669 5.14 4.55 -12.05
CA PRO A 669 4.24 4.49 -10.88
C PRO A 669 3.23 3.33 -10.84
N VAL A 670 2.74 2.91 -12.00
CA VAL A 670 1.53 2.07 -12.11
C VAL A 670 1.81 0.66 -12.68
N THR A 671 3.06 0.20 -12.68
CA THR A 671 3.42 -1.15 -13.18
C THR A 671 4.30 -1.94 -12.22
N THR A 672 4.23 -3.26 -12.34
CA THR A 672 5.11 -4.23 -11.67
C THR A 672 6.14 -4.84 -12.63
N GLU A 673 6.16 -4.41 -13.90
CA GLU A 673 7.11 -4.91 -14.89
C GLU A 673 8.53 -4.39 -14.61
N LEU A 674 9.54 -5.22 -14.84
CA LEU A 674 10.94 -4.91 -14.54
C LEU A 674 11.50 -3.79 -15.43
N ALA A 675 12.30 -2.90 -14.84
CA ALA A 675 13.03 -1.85 -15.54
C ALA A 675 14.41 -2.36 -16.01
N GLY A 676 14.69 -2.32 -17.31
CA GLY A 676 15.97 -2.76 -17.87
C GLY A 676 17.00 -1.64 -17.93
N TYR A 677 18.25 -1.91 -17.54
CA TYR A 677 19.33 -0.92 -17.62
C TYR A 677 20.70 -1.54 -17.88
N GLU A 678 21.66 -0.67 -18.23
CA GLU A 678 23.06 -0.99 -18.44
C GLU A 678 23.94 0.09 -17.83
N TYR A 679 25.09 -0.32 -17.27
CA TYR A 679 26.15 0.59 -16.89
C TYR A 679 27.51 0.13 -17.39
N SER A 680 28.40 1.09 -17.62
CA SER A 680 29.81 0.90 -17.99
C SER A 680 30.68 1.76 -17.09
N ILE A 681 31.75 1.18 -16.54
CA ILE A 681 32.70 1.88 -15.67
C ILE A 681 34.10 1.68 -16.23
N THR A 682 34.78 2.79 -16.53
CA THR A 682 36.09 2.79 -17.18
C THR A 682 37.07 3.70 -16.43
N PRO A 683 38.38 3.39 -16.37
CA PRO A 683 39.40 4.26 -15.78
C PRO A 683 39.64 5.58 -16.52
#